data_AF-A0A4Q7XZC6-F1
#
_entry.id   AF-A0A4Q7XZC6-F1
#
_cell.length_a   1.000
_cell.length_b   1.000
_cell.length_c   1.000
_cell.angle_alpha   90.00
_cell.angle_beta   90.00
_cell.angle_gamma   90.00
#
_symmetry.space_group_name_H-M   'P 1'
#
loop_
_entity.id
_entity.type
_entity.pdbx_description
1 polymer ?
#
loop_
_entity_poly.entity_id
_entity_poly.type
_entity_poly.pdbx_seq_one_letter_code
_entity_poly.pdbx_strand_id
1 'polypeptide(L)'
;MRGGWHTARARRRLGLGACGAALAALAAVLRFWWLDAAVAGVLISAIGAFVSVVALVADILRGDADPPLRSAAEDRRRAADALAEAVRDQWAAEARFRRLRDPMPMEVRWAPADRRLADHPENVRRAQPLPAPREAAVEHVPDDFPVPPGRRVVVLGGPGSGKSVLALRFVLGRLAARAPGGPVPVILPLAGWDPWRTPLRDWLAERLAADYPPLAAPDGQRTLARALLDSGLVMPVLDGFDELARPGRAAAVRRVNAELDDDLPLLLTSRKEAWATAVAEGDVLTAAEVVELLPLDLEQAAAHLERTARPLPTVDGERATVWTPVLRELRERPGSAPARALTTPLMVSLARAVYGDTSGDPRELLDIKRFPTVASVEEHLLGAFVPAAFAGSGPEAAVEAERRLTVLARALQHRDTGRLAWWELESMLPATLRVYTPGLLALAVQALLVLPVMAARVLGGQAGTEDVVSVGATLFGQTLGFAFGAACLLPRDGGLPSRRFILRQALLTALVSGLLWAAFACTDDLRFGFRYGTLTDGWMPDLLGGCLFSLLFTLFFGIAGLPRRPAPLSLPWSGAAGRAVARVLGTTVLLGGAASAGSVLLDSSRDPWTALIGTTCMAAGTALLVSGTHRPDGPHPGRAGRIGQRFAAGAVRGTAAALLIGITACTAAGLAAVGVTVLKSAGVEDLAGRRIDGWRFASRDGVRTAVTTRPLHGRMLIPGDGARPIAYPGDAEPPDCTIPLVEDRMCRPFTSRRTAFESREGVVVVRLALAGGMTEAYPANLRSVLPAPARGWLTQGPATGLLVRCLPPFMAVGVLIGLVGGCVCGVYRALSVPSDIMRAAGPGSSLRTDRTASFTRAGVVALLVALVCVPVMVLPGDWGGLAHVGTRLWLPLGAAALALSAWGRFAVARVWLAVTGRLPWRLMAFLEDAHRRGVLRRSGACFEFRHLRLQSHLAGGGAGVRGQGGPVDGAWEQAPPQGVPGRGSGQ
;
A
#
# COMPACT_ATOMS: atom_id res chain seq x y z
N MET A 1 21.18 -40.21 -8.26
CA MET A 1 22.22 -40.05 -9.31
C MET A 1 21.84 -41.01 -10.44
N ARG A 2 21.71 -40.72 -11.74
CA ARG A 2 22.03 -39.62 -12.66
C ARG A 2 20.84 -39.51 -13.64
N GLY A 3 20.35 -38.31 -13.97
CA GLY A 3 19.27 -38.16 -14.96
C GLY A 3 18.82 -36.72 -15.26
N GLY A 4 18.89 -35.82 -14.27
CA GLY A 4 18.44 -34.42 -14.44
C GLY A 4 19.40 -33.48 -15.18
N TRP A 5 20.66 -33.88 -15.40
CA TRP A 5 21.70 -32.99 -15.94
C TRP A 5 21.64 -32.78 -17.47
N HIS A 6 21.01 -33.70 -18.21
CA HIS A 6 20.95 -33.62 -19.68
C HIS A 6 19.82 -32.73 -20.21
N THR A 7 18.69 -32.64 -19.51
CA THR A 7 17.52 -31.86 -19.95
C THR A 7 17.72 -30.35 -19.79
N ALA A 8 18.42 -29.90 -18.74
CA ALA A 8 18.72 -28.48 -18.53
C ALA A 8 19.76 -27.94 -19.52
N ARG A 9 20.79 -28.73 -19.87
CA ARG A 9 21.78 -28.36 -20.89
C ARG A 9 21.18 -28.37 -22.29
N ALA A 10 20.33 -29.34 -22.63
CA ALA A 10 19.62 -29.39 -23.91
C ALA A 10 18.67 -28.18 -24.07
N ARG A 11 17.93 -27.82 -23.02
CA ARG A 11 17.07 -26.61 -23.01
C ARG A 11 17.87 -25.30 -23.07
N ARG A 12 19.06 -25.23 -22.45
CA ARG A 12 20.00 -24.09 -22.63
C ARG A 12 20.49 -23.98 -24.07
N ARG A 13 20.83 -25.10 -24.73
CA ARG A 13 21.33 -25.11 -26.11
C ARG A 13 20.25 -24.77 -27.14
N LEU A 14 19.01 -25.22 -26.94
CA LEU A 14 17.89 -24.84 -27.80
C LEU A 14 17.53 -23.35 -27.69
N GLY A 15 17.53 -22.79 -26.47
CA GLY A 15 17.31 -21.36 -26.26
C GLY A 15 18.42 -20.49 -26.85
N LEU A 16 19.69 -20.89 -26.67
CA LEU A 16 20.83 -20.20 -27.28
C LEU A 16 20.85 -20.35 -28.82
N GLY A 17 20.43 -21.51 -29.34
CA GLY A 17 20.32 -21.76 -30.78
C GLY A 17 19.23 -20.92 -31.45
N ALA A 18 18.07 -20.77 -30.79
CA ALA A 18 17.01 -19.87 -31.27
C ALA A 18 17.45 -18.40 -31.26
N CYS A 19 18.16 -17.94 -30.21
CA CYS A 19 18.75 -16.60 -30.18
C CYS A 19 19.82 -16.40 -31.25
N GLY A 20 20.66 -17.42 -31.50
CA GLY A 20 21.68 -17.40 -32.55
C GLY A 20 21.08 -17.33 -33.95
N ALA A 21 20.03 -18.12 -34.23
CA ALA A 21 19.32 -18.09 -35.51
C ALA A 21 18.62 -16.75 -35.76
N ALA A 22 18.04 -16.13 -34.73
CA ALA A 22 17.44 -14.80 -34.81
C ALA A 22 18.50 -13.70 -35.07
N LEU A 23 19.68 -13.79 -34.45
CA LEU A 23 20.80 -12.88 -34.71
C LEU A 23 21.41 -13.05 -36.11
N ALA A 24 21.45 -14.28 -36.62
CA ALA A 24 21.89 -14.55 -37.98
C ALA A 24 20.89 -14.01 -39.02
N ALA A 25 19.59 -14.17 -38.78
CA ALA A 25 18.54 -13.55 -39.60
C ALA A 25 18.61 -12.01 -39.57
N LEU A 26 18.87 -11.42 -38.39
CA LEU A 26 19.13 -9.98 -38.21
C LEU A 26 20.32 -9.51 -39.07
N ALA A 27 21.45 -10.22 -39.02
CA ALA A 27 22.64 -9.88 -39.80
C ALA A 27 22.41 -10.01 -41.33
N ALA A 28 21.65 -11.01 -41.77
CA ALA A 28 21.32 -11.21 -43.17
C ALA A 28 20.37 -10.12 -43.71
N VAL A 29 19.38 -9.70 -42.93
CA VAL A 29 18.44 -8.63 -43.32
C VAL A 29 19.12 -7.26 -43.31
N LEU A 30 19.97 -6.98 -42.32
CA LEU A 30 20.76 -5.74 -42.25
C LEU A 30 21.72 -5.58 -43.44
N ARG A 31 22.26 -6.69 -43.96
CA ARG A 31 23.17 -6.69 -45.11
C ARG A 31 22.46 -6.41 -46.44
N PHE A 32 21.14 -6.62 -46.53
CA PHE A 32 20.40 -6.56 -47.80
C PHE A 32 19.61 -5.25 -48.00
N TRP A 33 19.38 -4.44 -46.96
CA TRP A 33 18.45 -3.29 -46.98
C TRP A 33 19.07 -1.96 -46.51
N TRP A 34 20.32 -1.71 -46.89
CA TRP A 34 21.12 -0.58 -46.38
C TRP A 34 20.71 0.82 -46.89
N LEU A 35 19.52 0.99 -47.47
CA LEU A 35 19.08 2.25 -48.09
C LEU A 35 17.98 3.01 -47.33
N ASP A 36 17.43 2.48 -46.24
CA ASP A 36 16.45 3.24 -45.44
C ASP A 36 16.59 3.01 -43.93
N ALA A 37 17.39 3.87 -43.28
CA ALA A 37 17.72 3.79 -41.85
C ALA A 37 16.47 3.88 -40.94
N ALA A 38 15.38 4.48 -41.41
CA ALA A 38 14.12 4.61 -40.68
C ALA A 38 13.36 3.28 -40.56
N VAL A 39 13.43 2.39 -41.57
CA VAL A 39 12.73 1.10 -41.56
C VAL A 39 13.50 0.05 -40.75
N ALA A 40 14.83 0.11 -40.79
CA ALA A 40 15.71 -0.77 -40.02
C ALA A 40 15.49 -0.62 -38.50
N GLY A 41 15.35 0.61 -37.98
CA GLY A 41 15.12 0.84 -36.55
C GLY A 41 13.81 0.27 -36.01
N VAL A 42 12.75 0.29 -36.83
CA VAL A 42 11.42 -0.25 -36.47
C VAL A 42 11.44 -1.78 -36.41
N LEU A 43 12.09 -2.43 -37.37
CA LEU A 43 12.23 -3.89 -37.38
C LEU A 43 13.12 -4.41 -36.23
N ILE A 44 14.22 -3.72 -35.91
CA ILE A 44 15.10 -4.06 -34.79
C ILE A 44 14.32 -4.03 -33.46
N SER A 45 13.47 -3.01 -33.29
CA SER A 45 12.65 -2.84 -32.08
C SER A 45 11.56 -3.93 -31.96
N ALA A 46 10.91 -4.29 -33.08
CA ALA A 46 9.90 -5.34 -33.11
C ALA A 46 10.48 -6.75 -32.84
N ILE A 47 11.68 -7.03 -33.37
CA ILE A 47 12.37 -8.32 -33.16
C ILE A 47 12.96 -8.40 -31.74
N GLY A 48 13.52 -7.31 -31.20
CA GLY A 48 13.97 -7.24 -29.81
C GLY A 48 12.84 -7.44 -28.79
N ALA A 49 11.65 -6.92 -29.11
CA ALA A 49 10.43 -7.17 -28.35
C ALA A 49 10.03 -8.66 -28.35
N PHE A 50 10.07 -9.32 -29.51
CA PHE A 50 9.78 -10.76 -29.64
C PHE A 50 10.79 -11.64 -28.86
N VAL A 51 12.09 -11.33 -28.98
CA VAL A 51 13.16 -12.05 -28.24
C VAL A 51 13.00 -11.89 -26.72
N SER A 52 12.60 -10.71 -26.24
CA SER A 52 12.34 -10.45 -24.82
C SER A 52 11.15 -11.26 -24.29
N VAL A 53 10.10 -11.45 -25.10
CA VAL A 53 8.95 -12.30 -24.75
C VAL A 53 9.33 -13.78 -24.70
N VAL A 54 10.18 -14.26 -25.60
CA VAL A 54 10.66 -15.66 -25.57
C VAL A 54 11.60 -15.91 -24.38
N ALA A 55 12.47 -14.95 -24.05
CA ALA A 55 13.33 -15.01 -22.87
C ALA A 55 12.52 -15.06 -21.57
N LEU A 56 11.40 -14.34 -21.48
CA LEU A 56 10.45 -14.41 -20.37
C LEU A 56 9.86 -15.82 -20.19
N VAL A 57 9.42 -16.45 -21.28
CA VAL A 57 8.86 -17.81 -21.24
C VAL A 57 9.91 -18.80 -20.76
N ALA A 58 11.17 -18.63 -21.17
CA ALA A 58 12.28 -19.47 -20.74
C ALA A 58 12.67 -19.29 -19.26
N ASP A 59 12.55 -18.07 -18.71
CA ASP A 59 12.83 -17.77 -17.30
C ASP A 59 11.73 -18.31 -16.36
N ILE A 60 10.46 -18.18 -16.76
CA ILE A 60 9.32 -18.74 -16.01
C ILE A 60 9.41 -20.27 -15.87
N LEU A 61 10.09 -20.94 -16.81
CA LEU A 61 10.29 -22.40 -16.81
C LEU A 61 11.53 -22.86 -16.01
N ARG A 62 12.32 -21.94 -15.45
CA ARG A 62 13.51 -22.23 -14.63
C ARG A 62 13.21 -21.90 -13.16
N GLY A 63 12.66 -22.84 -12.42
CA GLY A 63 12.61 -22.74 -10.95
C GLY A 63 14.02 -22.73 -10.37
N ASP A 64 14.28 -21.85 -9.40
CA ASP A 64 15.57 -21.67 -8.73
C ASP A 64 16.02 -22.95 -8.00
N ALA A 65 17.31 -23.28 -8.11
CA ALA A 65 17.97 -24.37 -7.39
C ALA A 65 18.92 -23.80 -6.33
N ASP A 66 18.75 -24.21 -5.07
CA ASP A 66 19.52 -23.73 -3.91
C ASP A 66 20.90 -24.43 -3.73
N PRO A 67 21.85 -23.83 -2.96
CA PRO A 67 23.17 -24.38 -2.62
C PRO A 67 23.14 -25.46 -1.48
N PRO A 68 24.28 -26.12 -1.15
CA PRO A 68 24.31 -27.43 -0.48
C PRO A 68 24.00 -27.45 1.03
N LEU A 69 23.48 -28.60 1.47
CA LEU A 69 22.72 -28.90 2.70
C LEU A 69 23.52 -28.85 4.01
N ARG A 70 23.02 -28.07 4.99
CA ARG A 70 23.11 -28.36 6.44
C ARG A 70 21.94 -29.27 6.85
N SER A 71 22.00 -29.92 8.01
CA SER A 71 20.85 -30.73 8.46
C SER A 71 19.66 -29.81 8.78
N ALA A 72 18.48 -30.10 8.21
CA ALA A 72 17.29 -29.26 8.39
C ALA A 72 16.87 -29.11 9.86
N ALA A 73 17.23 -30.07 10.72
CA ALA A 73 16.94 -30.04 12.16
C ALA A 73 17.75 -28.95 12.90
N GLU A 74 19.02 -28.75 12.56
CA GLU A 74 19.86 -27.71 13.18
C GLU A 74 19.43 -26.30 12.76
N ASP A 75 19.02 -26.13 11.51
CA ASP A 75 18.50 -24.85 11.02
C ASP A 75 17.17 -24.49 11.69
N ARG A 76 16.30 -25.48 11.95
CA ARG A 76 15.06 -25.29 12.73
C ARG A 76 15.34 -24.92 14.19
N ARG A 77 16.27 -25.58 14.88
CA ARG A 77 16.62 -25.24 16.28
C ARG A 77 17.16 -23.82 16.41
N ARG A 78 18.02 -23.38 15.49
CA ARG A 78 18.49 -21.98 15.44
C ARG A 78 17.37 -20.99 15.15
N ALA A 79 16.45 -21.34 14.26
CA ALA A 79 15.28 -20.51 13.99
C ALA A 79 14.38 -20.38 15.23
N ALA A 80 14.25 -21.44 16.03
CA ALA A 80 13.54 -21.40 17.31
C ALA A 80 14.25 -20.50 18.34
N ASP A 81 15.59 -20.50 18.40
CA ASP A 81 16.32 -19.57 19.28
C ASP A 81 16.13 -18.11 18.89
N ALA A 82 16.21 -17.80 17.60
CA ALA A 82 15.92 -16.46 17.09
C ALA A 82 14.45 -16.04 17.34
N LEU A 83 13.52 -16.99 17.27
CA LEU A 83 12.11 -16.75 17.63
C LEU A 83 11.97 -16.44 19.13
N ALA A 84 12.65 -17.18 20.01
CA ALA A 84 12.58 -16.99 21.45
C ALA A 84 13.07 -15.60 21.88
N GLU A 85 14.15 -15.09 21.27
CA GLU A 85 14.62 -13.72 21.49
C GLU A 85 13.58 -12.68 21.06
N ALA A 86 13.03 -12.83 19.85
CA ALA A 86 12.02 -11.91 19.33
C ALA A 86 10.75 -11.87 20.21
N VAL A 87 10.27 -13.03 20.66
CA VAL A 87 9.10 -13.14 21.55
C VAL A 87 9.41 -12.49 22.91
N ARG A 88 10.61 -12.73 23.46
CA ARG A 88 11.02 -12.16 24.75
C ARG A 88 11.06 -10.63 24.69
N ASP A 89 11.66 -10.06 23.65
CA ASP A 89 11.79 -8.61 23.50
C ASP A 89 10.42 -7.95 23.37
N GLN A 90 9.53 -8.53 22.56
CA GLN A 90 8.17 -8.06 22.37
C GLN A 90 7.40 -8.01 23.70
N TRP A 91 7.33 -9.12 24.43
CA TRP A 91 6.51 -9.21 25.64
C TRP A 91 7.17 -8.56 26.87
N ALA A 92 8.49 -8.47 26.93
CA ALA A 92 9.18 -7.73 27.98
C ALA A 92 8.98 -6.22 27.84
N ALA A 93 8.97 -5.70 26.61
CA ALA A 93 8.60 -4.30 26.35
C ALA A 93 7.15 -4.02 26.77
N GLU A 94 6.23 -4.91 26.41
CA GLU A 94 4.82 -4.81 26.81
C GLU A 94 4.64 -4.92 28.34
N ALA A 95 5.40 -5.77 29.02
CA ALA A 95 5.35 -5.91 30.48
C ALA A 95 5.80 -4.63 31.21
N ARG A 96 6.89 -4.01 30.76
CA ARG A 96 7.40 -2.74 31.28
C ARG A 96 6.38 -1.63 31.05
N PHE A 97 5.79 -1.58 29.85
CA PHE A 97 4.77 -0.61 29.50
C PHE A 97 3.53 -0.71 30.40
N ARG A 98 3.08 -1.94 30.68
CA ARG A 98 1.96 -2.21 31.57
C ARG A 98 2.25 -1.97 33.05
N ARG A 99 3.46 -1.54 33.42
CA ARG A 99 3.95 -1.39 34.80
C ARG A 99 3.73 -2.67 35.63
N LEU A 100 3.80 -3.85 35.00
CA LEU A 100 3.57 -5.15 35.67
C LEU A 100 4.65 -5.54 36.67
N ARG A 101 5.67 -4.70 36.87
CA ARG A 101 6.72 -4.90 37.89
C ARG A 101 6.82 -3.72 38.86
N ASP A 102 6.04 -2.66 38.65
CA ASP A 102 6.11 -1.46 39.48
C ASP A 102 4.77 -0.69 39.45
N PRO A 103 3.80 -1.09 40.29
CA PRO A 103 3.90 -2.07 41.38
C PRO A 103 3.69 -3.52 40.90
N MET A 104 4.06 -4.51 41.73
CA MET A 104 3.77 -5.93 41.47
C MET A 104 2.28 -6.14 41.13
N PRO A 105 1.92 -7.00 40.15
CA PRO A 105 0.54 -7.23 39.73
C PRO A 105 -0.29 -7.81 40.88
N MET A 106 -1.60 -7.57 40.87
CA MET A 106 -2.52 -8.23 41.81
C MET A 106 -2.42 -9.75 41.67
N GLU A 107 -2.33 -10.44 42.79
CA GLU A 107 -2.28 -11.89 42.84
C GLU A 107 -3.69 -12.45 42.65
N VAL A 108 -3.92 -13.08 41.50
CA VAL A 108 -5.22 -13.68 41.18
C VAL A 108 -5.17 -15.14 41.62
N ARG A 109 -6.08 -15.50 42.54
CA ARG A 109 -6.27 -16.90 42.95
C ARG A 109 -6.97 -17.68 41.85
N TRP A 110 -6.73 -18.98 41.82
CA TRP A 110 -7.36 -19.89 40.88
C TRP A 110 -7.82 -21.16 41.58
N ALA A 111 -8.87 -21.78 41.04
CA ALA A 111 -9.38 -23.06 41.51
C ALA A 111 -9.69 -23.97 40.30
N PRO A 112 -9.71 -25.30 40.45
CA PRO A 112 -10.24 -26.19 39.43
C PRO A 112 -11.67 -25.78 39.04
N ALA A 113 -11.97 -25.74 37.75
CA ALA A 113 -13.32 -25.45 37.26
C ALA A 113 -14.26 -26.67 37.48
N ASP A 114 -15.55 -26.48 37.21
CA ASP A 114 -16.53 -27.58 37.21
C ASP A 114 -16.02 -28.74 36.34
N ARG A 115 -16.05 -29.96 36.89
CA ARG A 115 -15.56 -31.17 36.22
C ARG A 115 -16.24 -31.45 34.89
N ARG A 116 -17.48 -30.99 34.68
CA ARG A 116 -18.18 -31.11 33.39
C ARG A 116 -17.54 -30.30 32.27
N LEU A 117 -16.66 -29.35 32.59
CA LEU A 117 -15.97 -28.49 31.63
C LEU A 117 -14.59 -29.02 31.24
N ALA A 118 -14.12 -30.10 31.88
CA ALA A 118 -12.79 -30.69 31.74
C ALA A 118 -12.88 -32.16 31.33
N ASP A 119 -11.77 -32.71 30.83
CA ASP A 119 -11.67 -34.14 30.51
C ASP A 119 -11.56 -35.01 31.79
N HIS A 120 -11.78 -36.31 31.63
CA HIS A 120 -11.70 -37.31 32.67
C HIS A 120 -10.36 -37.26 33.41
N PRO A 121 -10.36 -37.37 34.75
CA PRO A 121 -9.13 -37.33 35.54
C PRO A 121 -8.08 -38.35 35.08
N GLU A 122 -8.46 -39.55 34.60
CA GLU A 122 -7.49 -40.54 34.10
C GLU A 122 -6.73 -40.06 32.85
N ASN A 123 -7.39 -39.27 31.99
CA ASN A 123 -6.80 -38.68 30.79
C ASN A 123 -5.89 -37.50 31.15
N VAL A 124 -6.26 -36.72 32.17
CA VAL A 124 -5.49 -35.56 32.67
C VAL A 124 -4.29 -35.98 33.54
N ARG A 125 -4.38 -37.13 34.25
CA ARG A 125 -3.39 -37.63 35.24
C ARG A 125 -2.21 -38.43 34.67
N ARG A 126 -2.07 -38.59 33.35
CA ARG A 126 -0.85 -39.18 32.74
C ARG A 126 0.44 -38.37 32.98
N ALA A 127 0.35 -37.21 33.65
CA ALA A 127 1.46 -36.46 34.25
C ALA A 127 1.07 -36.04 35.71
N GLN A 128 2.04 -35.75 36.59
CA GLN A 128 1.84 -35.45 38.02
C GLN A 128 0.64 -34.49 38.31
N PRO A 129 -0.13 -34.66 39.42
CA PRO A 129 -1.24 -33.77 39.75
C PRO A 129 -0.80 -32.29 39.91
N LEU A 130 -1.62 -31.32 39.47
CA LEU A 130 -1.39 -29.93 39.90
C LEU A 130 -1.48 -29.86 41.44
N PRO A 131 -0.62 -29.05 42.10
CA PRO A 131 -0.72 -28.86 43.53
C PRO A 131 -2.12 -28.33 43.89
N ALA A 132 -2.71 -28.86 44.96
CA ALA A 132 -4.00 -28.39 45.46
C ALA A 132 -3.98 -26.87 45.67
N PRO A 133 -5.10 -26.15 45.43
CA PRO A 133 -5.16 -24.71 45.62
C PRO A 133 -4.81 -24.39 47.07
N ARG A 134 -3.61 -23.86 47.31
CA ARG A 134 -3.19 -23.44 48.64
C ARG A 134 -3.93 -22.15 48.98
N GLU A 135 -4.75 -22.17 50.03
CA GLU A 135 -5.33 -20.98 50.67
C GLU A 135 -4.29 -20.15 51.44
N ALA A 136 -2.99 -20.45 51.34
CA ALA A 136 -1.95 -19.74 52.07
C ALA A 136 -1.31 -18.63 51.20
N ALA A 137 -1.33 -17.40 51.74
CA ALA A 137 -0.59 -16.26 51.23
C ALA A 137 0.91 -16.59 51.12
N VAL A 138 1.53 -16.30 49.97
CA VAL A 138 2.99 -16.43 49.78
C VAL A 138 3.48 -15.12 49.18
N GLU A 139 4.28 -14.39 49.95
CA GLU A 139 4.88 -13.09 49.62
C GLU A 139 5.86 -13.11 48.42
N HIS A 140 5.96 -14.22 47.69
CA HIS A 140 6.88 -14.37 46.59
C HIS A 140 6.25 -15.27 45.52
N VAL A 141 5.78 -14.66 44.43
CA VAL A 141 5.55 -15.39 43.17
C VAL A 141 6.79 -15.24 42.27
N PRO A 142 7.72 -16.20 42.29
CA PRO A 142 8.35 -16.70 41.10
C PRO A 142 7.74 -18.09 40.78
N ASP A 143 7.49 -18.37 39.50
CA ASP A 143 7.38 -19.75 38.95
C ASP A 143 6.08 -20.59 39.08
N ASP A 144 5.10 -20.26 39.94
CA ASP A 144 4.00 -21.21 40.30
C ASP A 144 2.67 -21.17 39.51
N PHE A 145 2.68 -20.87 38.20
CA PHE A 145 1.66 -21.43 37.31
C PHE A 145 2.31 -22.55 36.50
N PRO A 146 2.58 -23.73 37.11
CA PRO A 146 3.17 -24.82 36.37
C PRO A 146 2.09 -25.29 35.40
N VAL A 147 2.25 -24.98 34.11
CA VAL A 147 1.83 -25.93 33.09
C VAL A 147 3.02 -26.87 32.96
N PRO A 148 2.99 -28.08 33.54
CA PRO A 148 4.06 -29.04 33.37
C PRO A 148 4.33 -29.26 31.88
N PRO A 149 5.58 -29.52 31.49
CA PRO A 149 5.90 -29.89 30.11
C PRO A 149 4.97 -31.01 29.64
N GLY A 150 4.30 -30.81 28.48
CA GLY A 150 3.36 -31.79 27.90
C GLY A 150 1.90 -31.65 28.32
N ARG A 151 1.49 -30.63 29.09
CA ARG A 151 0.07 -30.42 29.48
C ARG A 151 -0.68 -29.39 28.65
N ARG A 152 -2.00 -29.64 28.52
CA ARG A 152 -2.99 -28.70 27.99
C ARG A 152 -3.74 -28.08 29.17
N VAL A 153 -3.82 -26.75 29.23
CA VAL A 153 -4.52 -26.03 30.31
C VAL A 153 -5.45 -24.99 29.71
N VAL A 154 -6.69 -24.98 30.20
CA VAL A 154 -7.69 -23.96 29.88
C VAL A 154 -7.89 -23.07 31.10
N VAL A 155 -7.63 -21.78 30.92
CA VAL A 155 -7.80 -20.75 31.95
C VAL A 155 -9.09 -19.99 31.70
N LEU A 156 -10.08 -20.24 32.54
CA LEU A 156 -11.37 -19.56 32.55
C LEU A 156 -11.33 -18.34 33.47
N GLY A 157 -12.13 -17.34 33.17
CA GLY A 157 -12.37 -16.25 34.11
C GLY A 157 -13.30 -15.19 33.56
N GLY A 158 -13.87 -14.39 34.46
CA GLY A 158 -14.75 -13.28 34.09
C GLY A 158 -14.07 -12.18 33.25
N PRO A 159 -14.84 -11.27 32.65
CA PRO A 159 -14.28 -10.08 31.99
C PRO A 159 -13.40 -9.28 32.97
N GLY A 160 -12.19 -8.92 32.54
CA GLY A 160 -11.27 -8.16 33.40
C GLY A 160 -10.56 -8.96 34.50
N SER A 161 -10.69 -10.29 34.53
CA SER A 161 -10.05 -11.17 35.55
C SER A 161 -8.52 -11.31 35.41
N GLY A 162 -7.90 -10.74 34.38
CA GLY A 162 -6.44 -10.78 34.20
C GLY A 162 -5.90 -11.92 33.33
N LYS A 163 -6.74 -12.67 32.59
CA LYS A 163 -6.33 -13.77 31.68
C LYS A 163 -5.14 -13.43 30.77
N SER A 164 -5.20 -12.31 30.04
CA SER A 164 -4.09 -11.90 29.16
C SER A 164 -2.83 -11.46 29.92
N VAL A 165 -2.94 -11.01 31.17
CA VAL A 165 -1.78 -10.73 32.03
C VAL A 165 -1.13 -12.04 32.49
N LEU A 166 -1.94 -13.05 32.82
CA LEU A 166 -1.48 -14.39 33.14
C LEU A 166 -0.75 -15.03 31.94
N ALA A 167 -1.35 -15.00 30.74
CA ALA A 167 -0.72 -15.53 29.52
C ALA A 167 0.64 -14.87 29.24
N LEU A 168 0.74 -13.54 29.41
CA LEU A 168 1.99 -12.80 29.24
C LEU A 168 3.05 -13.23 30.26
N ARG A 169 2.70 -13.29 31.54
CA ARG A 169 3.62 -13.73 32.61
C ARG A 169 4.09 -15.17 32.38
N PHE A 170 3.17 -16.04 31.96
CA PHE A 170 3.48 -17.43 31.60
C PHE A 170 4.54 -17.52 30.49
N VAL A 171 4.35 -16.78 29.39
CA VAL A 171 5.33 -16.76 28.28
C VAL A 171 6.69 -16.24 28.73
N LEU A 172 6.73 -15.13 29.48
CA LEU A 172 8.01 -14.58 29.97
C LEU A 172 8.73 -15.52 30.95
N GLY A 173 7.99 -16.17 31.86
CA GLY A 173 8.56 -17.16 32.79
C GLY A 173 9.13 -18.37 32.04
N ARG A 174 8.37 -18.92 31.09
CA ARG A 174 8.83 -20.05 30.26
C ARG A 174 10.03 -19.70 29.38
N LEU A 175 10.10 -18.48 28.84
CA LEU A 175 11.26 -18.01 28.08
C LEU A 175 12.51 -17.77 28.94
N ALA A 176 12.33 -17.47 30.22
CA ALA A 176 13.44 -17.33 31.17
C ALA A 176 14.04 -18.70 31.52
N ALA A 177 13.19 -19.74 31.64
CA ALA A 177 13.60 -21.12 31.93
C ALA A 177 13.92 -21.97 30.69
N ARG A 178 13.88 -21.41 29.47
CA ARG A 178 14.04 -22.17 28.20
C ARG A 178 15.51 -22.51 27.92
N ALA A 179 15.79 -23.77 27.60
CA ALA A 179 17.08 -24.22 27.06
C ALA A 179 17.23 -23.89 25.55
N PRO A 180 18.47 -23.63 25.06
CA PRO A 180 18.73 -23.42 23.62
C PRO A 180 18.23 -24.58 22.75
N GLY A 181 17.64 -24.26 21.60
CA GLY A 181 17.01 -25.22 20.69
C GLY A 181 15.70 -25.84 21.20
N GLY A 182 15.20 -25.45 22.38
CA GLY A 182 13.93 -25.94 22.95
C GLY A 182 12.66 -25.29 22.36
N PRO A 183 11.46 -25.74 22.75
CA PRO A 183 10.21 -25.16 22.28
C PRO A 183 10.02 -23.71 22.74
N VAL A 184 9.38 -22.89 21.91
CA VAL A 184 9.15 -21.47 22.16
C VAL A 184 7.68 -21.21 22.45
N PRO A 185 7.31 -20.68 23.64
CA PRO A 185 5.94 -20.28 23.93
C PRO A 185 5.58 -19.00 23.19
N VAL A 186 4.47 -18.98 22.44
CA VAL A 186 4.04 -17.82 21.64
C VAL A 186 2.57 -17.51 21.90
N ILE A 187 2.28 -16.27 22.32
CA ILE A 187 0.90 -15.78 22.47
C ILE A 187 0.31 -15.52 21.08
N LEU A 188 -0.80 -16.20 20.79
CA LEU A 188 -1.52 -16.14 19.52
C LEU A 188 -2.99 -15.80 19.82
N PRO A 189 -3.43 -14.56 19.54
CA PRO A 189 -4.82 -14.17 19.70
C PRO A 189 -5.71 -15.00 18.75
N LEU A 190 -6.71 -15.69 19.29
CA LEU A 190 -7.64 -16.53 18.52
C LEU A 190 -8.61 -15.71 17.65
N ALA A 191 -8.70 -14.40 17.89
CA ALA A 191 -9.47 -13.48 17.07
C ALA A 191 -9.09 -13.60 15.58
N GLY A 192 -10.07 -14.00 14.76
CA GLY A 192 -9.92 -14.13 13.30
C GLY A 192 -9.62 -15.54 12.79
N TRP A 193 -9.57 -16.56 13.65
CA TRP A 193 -9.62 -17.95 13.18
C TRP A 193 -11.05 -18.36 12.82
N ASP A 194 -11.25 -18.92 11.62
CA ASP A 194 -12.50 -19.57 11.21
C ASP A 194 -12.29 -21.10 11.15
N PRO A 195 -12.78 -21.85 12.15
CA PRO A 195 -12.60 -23.30 12.25
C PRO A 195 -13.21 -24.11 11.11
N TRP A 196 -14.12 -23.52 10.33
CA TRP A 196 -14.77 -24.19 9.21
C TRP A 196 -13.99 -24.07 7.90
N ARG A 197 -13.17 -23.01 7.78
CA ARG A 197 -12.45 -22.70 6.53
C ARG A 197 -10.98 -23.08 6.59
N THR A 198 -10.34 -22.88 7.73
CA THR A 198 -8.88 -23.03 7.84
C THR A 198 -8.55 -23.98 8.99
N PRO A 199 -7.81 -25.08 8.74
CA PRO A 199 -7.28 -25.94 9.80
C PRO A 199 -6.46 -25.15 10.82
N LEU A 200 -6.47 -25.57 12.08
CA LEU A 200 -5.77 -24.88 13.16
C LEU A 200 -4.27 -24.77 12.88
N ARG A 201 -3.60 -25.86 12.47
CA ARG A 201 -2.14 -25.81 12.22
C ARG A 201 -1.76 -24.93 11.03
N ASP A 202 -2.62 -24.86 10.01
CA ASP A 202 -2.39 -24.00 8.86
C ASP A 202 -2.54 -22.54 9.29
N TRP A 203 -3.61 -22.23 10.03
CA TRP A 203 -3.82 -20.91 10.60
C TRP A 203 -2.68 -20.50 11.55
N LEU A 204 -2.21 -21.39 12.44
CA LEU A 204 -1.08 -21.12 13.34
C LEU A 204 0.21 -20.87 12.54
N ALA A 205 0.48 -21.65 11.50
CA ALA A 205 1.66 -21.48 10.66
C ALA A 205 1.63 -20.16 9.88
N GLU A 206 0.48 -19.81 9.30
CA GLU A 206 0.25 -18.53 8.63
C GLU A 206 0.37 -17.36 9.61
N ARG A 207 -0.21 -17.50 10.81
CA ARG A 207 -0.15 -16.49 11.86
C ARG A 207 1.28 -16.29 12.37
N LEU A 208 2.04 -17.36 12.60
CA LEU A 208 3.45 -17.28 13.00
C LEU A 208 4.33 -16.71 11.89
N ALA A 209 4.08 -17.07 10.63
CA ALA A 209 4.79 -16.50 9.49
C ALA A 209 4.46 -15.01 9.31
N ALA A 210 3.24 -14.59 9.63
CA ALA A 210 2.83 -13.19 9.62
C ALA A 210 3.40 -12.39 10.81
N ASP A 211 3.41 -12.99 12.00
CA ASP A 211 3.88 -12.37 13.25
C ASP A 211 5.42 -12.36 13.35
N TYR A 212 6.09 -13.33 12.71
CA TYR A 212 7.55 -13.48 12.68
C TYR A 212 8.03 -13.78 11.23
N PRO A 213 8.16 -12.76 10.37
CA PRO A 213 8.40 -12.92 8.92
C PRO A 213 9.56 -13.81 8.46
N PRO A 214 10.70 -13.95 9.17
CA PRO A 214 11.71 -14.94 8.82
C PRO A 214 11.21 -16.38 8.83
N LEU A 215 10.13 -16.68 9.54
CA LEU A 215 9.50 -17.99 9.55
C LEU A 215 8.65 -18.25 8.28
N ALA A 216 8.38 -17.23 7.46
CA ALA A 216 7.77 -17.41 6.15
C ALA A 216 8.75 -17.98 5.10
N ALA A 217 10.05 -18.07 5.43
CA ALA A 217 11.05 -18.65 4.54
C ALA A 217 10.68 -20.11 4.18
N PRO A 218 10.91 -20.55 2.94
CA PRO A 218 10.66 -21.94 2.57
C PRO A 218 11.62 -22.89 3.31
N ASP A 219 11.08 -23.98 3.85
CA ASP A 219 11.79 -25.17 4.35
C ASP A 219 11.23 -26.39 3.62
N GLY A 220 11.88 -26.81 2.53
CA GLY A 220 11.36 -27.83 1.63
C GLY A 220 10.09 -27.38 0.90
N GLN A 221 8.99 -28.12 1.07
CA GLN A 221 7.67 -27.82 0.48
C GLN A 221 6.76 -26.99 1.42
N ARG A 222 7.25 -26.62 2.62
CA ARG A 222 6.49 -25.92 3.66
C ARG A 222 7.19 -24.62 4.04
N THR A 223 6.53 -23.77 4.84
CA THR A 223 7.19 -22.63 5.48
C THR A 223 7.99 -23.11 6.70
N LEU A 224 9.03 -22.37 7.07
CA LEU A 224 9.80 -22.61 8.29
C LEU A 224 8.88 -22.55 9.53
N ALA A 225 7.88 -21.67 9.55
CA ALA A 225 6.83 -21.61 10.57
C ALA A 225 6.11 -22.95 10.71
N ARG A 226 5.68 -23.53 9.59
CA ARG A 226 5.02 -24.83 9.58
C ARG A 226 5.97 -25.94 10.04
N ALA A 227 7.22 -25.89 9.58
CA ALA A 227 8.24 -26.86 9.99
C ALA A 227 8.57 -26.81 11.49
N LEU A 228 8.59 -25.61 12.09
CA LEU A 228 8.78 -25.44 13.55
C LEU A 228 7.58 -25.98 14.34
N LEU A 229 6.36 -25.72 13.88
CA LEU A 229 5.14 -26.28 14.50
C LEU A 229 5.13 -27.81 14.41
N ASP A 230 5.37 -28.37 13.23
CA ASP A 230 5.36 -29.82 13.01
C ASP A 230 6.51 -30.52 13.76
N SER A 231 7.59 -29.80 14.08
CA SER A 231 8.72 -30.33 14.87
C SER A 231 8.55 -30.14 16.39
N GLY A 232 7.40 -29.62 16.86
CA GLY A 232 7.14 -29.38 18.28
C GLY A 232 8.00 -28.26 18.89
N LEU A 233 8.60 -27.39 18.07
CA LEU A 233 9.46 -26.29 18.53
C LEU A 233 8.67 -25.01 18.87
N VAL A 234 7.35 -25.03 18.73
CA VAL A 234 6.46 -23.93 19.12
C VAL A 234 5.40 -24.46 20.08
N MET A 235 5.25 -23.79 21.22
CA MET A 235 4.18 -24.01 22.20
C MET A 235 3.12 -22.90 22.03
N PRO A 236 1.93 -23.21 21.49
CA PRO A 236 0.89 -22.21 21.31
C PRO A 236 0.31 -21.76 22.66
N VAL A 237 0.16 -20.45 22.85
CA VAL A 237 -0.62 -19.84 23.93
C VAL A 237 -1.78 -19.08 23.29
N LEU A 238 -2.94 -19.72 23.25
CA LEU A 238 -4.12 -19.24 22.56
C LEU A 238 -4.93 -18.28 23.46
N ASP A 239 -4.87 -16.98 23.20
CA ASP A 239 -5.58 -15.97 24.00
C ASP A 239 -6.91 -15.60 23.34
N GLY A 240 -8.01 -15.63 24.10
CA GLY A 240 -9.31 -15.09 23.67
C GLY A 240 -10.20 -16.05 22.89
N PHE A 241 -10.38 -17.30 23.34
CA PHE A 241 -11.33 -18.23 22.70
C PHE A 241 -12.78 -17.70 22.65
N ASP A 242 -13.17 -16.88 23.63
CA ASP A 242 -14.48 -16.23 23.66
C ASP A 242 -14.70 -15.24 22.52
N GLU A 243 -13.63 -14.78 21.86
CA GLU A 243 -13.67 -13.85 20.73
C GLU A 243 -14.05 -14.55 19.40
N LEU A 244 -14.11 -15.90 19.38
CA LEU A 244 -14.65 -16.64 18.25
C LEU A 244 -16.17 -16.48 18.15
N ALA A 245 -16.68 -16.41 16.92
CA ALA A 245 -18.11 -16.39 16.64
C ALA A 245 -18.78 -17.64 17.23
N ARG A 246 -19.93 -17.47 17.89
CA ARG A 246 -20.64 -18.55 18.61
C ARG A 246 -20.79 -19.84 17.79
N PRO A 247 -21.24 -19.82 16.51
CA PRO A 247 -21.40 -21.04 15.70
C PRO A 247 -20.07 -21.79 15.44
N GLY A 248 -18.93 -21.12 15.57
CA GLY A 248 -17.61 -21.70 15.35
C GLY A 248 -16.97 -22.34 16.59
N ARG A 249 -17.47 -22.08 17.81
CA ARG A 249 -16.78 -22.47 19.04
C ARG A 249 -16.73 -23.97 19.28
N ALA A 250 -17.83 -24.69 19.07
CA ALA A 250 -17.84 -26.15 19.16
C ALA A 250 -16.95 -26.81 18.08
N ALA A 251 -16.95 -26.24 16.87
CA ALA A 251 -16.06 -26.69 15.80
C ALA A 251 -14.58 -26.40 16.11
N ALA A 252 -14.29 -25.28 16.76
CA ALA A 252 -12.96 -24.94 17.23
C ALA A 252 -12.42 -26.01 18.19
N VAL A 253 -13.19 -26.42 19.22
CA VAL A 253 -12.75 -27.48 20.15
C VAL A 253 -12.49 -28.80 19.42
N ARG A 254 -13.40 -29.21 18.52
CA ARG A 254 -13.21 -30.43 17.71
C ARG A 254 -11.95 -30.36 16.85
N ARG A 255 -11.66 -29.21 16.22
CA ARG A 255 -10.44 -29.01 15.42
C ARG A 255 -9.18 -29.00 16.27
N VAL A 256 -9.23 -28.38 17.44
CA VAL A 256 -8.12 -28.40 18.40
C VAL A 256 -7.83 -29.84 18.84
N ASN A 257 -8.85 -30.64 19.17
CA ASN A 257 -8.68 -32.05 19.51
C ASN A 257 -8.11 -32.88 18.34
N ALA A 258 -8.56 -32.62 17.10
CA ALA A 258 -8.16 -33.40 15.93
C ALA A 258 -6.75 -33.09 15.39
N GLU A 259 -6.22 -31.89 15.67
CA GLU A 259 -4.98 -31.40 15.04
C GLU A 259 -3.79 -31.27 15.99
N LEU A 260 -4.00 -31.35 17.31
CA LEU A 260 -2.92 -31.32 18.29
C LEU A 260 -2.43 -32.73 18.60
N ASP A 261 -1.14 -32.98 18.38
CA ASP A 261 -0.48 -34.24 18.78
C ASP A 261 -0.66 -34.46 20.29
N ASP A 262 -0.70 -35.72 20.73
CA ASP A 262 -1.00 -36.10 22.12
C ASP A 262 -0.10 -35.41 23.18
N ASP A 263 1.11 -35.00 22.78
CA ASP A 263 2.12 -34.40 23.69
C ASP A 263 2.34 -32.88 23.49
N LEU A 264 1.60 -32.19 22.62
CA LEU A 264 1.82 -30.74 22.42
C LEU A 264 1.25 -29.92 23.59
N PRO A 265 2.09 -29.20 24.36
CA PRO A 265 1.59 -28.37 25.45
C PRO A 265 0.86 -27.15 24.91
N LEU A 266 -0.25 -26.79 25.54
CA LEU A 266 -1.14 -25.70 25.12
C LEU A 266 -1.64 -24.94 26.34
N LEU A 267 -1.64 -23.61 26.26
CA LEU A 267 -2.43 -22.78 27.18
C LEU A 267 -3.52 -22.07 26.39
N LEU A 268 -4.77 -22.20 26.81
CA LEU A 268 -5.91 -21.53 26.19
C LEU A 268 -6.63 -20.66 27.21
N THR A 269 -6.99 -19.43 26.85
CA THR A 269 -7.79 -18.55 27.72
C THR A 269 -9.20 -18.36 27.17
N SER A 270 -10.21 -18.32 28.06
CA SER A 270 -11.60 -18.08 27.66
C SER A 270 -12.44 -17.45 28.77
N ARG A 271 -13.61 -16.93 28.41
CA ARG A 271 -14.70 -16.67 29.37
C ARG A 271 -15.43 -17.96 29.70
N LYS A 272 -15.89 -18.06 30.94
CA LYS A 272 -16.57 -19.26 31.47
C LYS A 272 -17.80 -19.63 30.64
N GLU A 273 -18.63 -18.66 30.29
CA GLU A 273 -19.89 -18.89 29.56
C GLU A 273 -19.62 -19.37 28.12
N ALA A 274 -18.62 -18.78 27.46
CA ALA A 274 -18.24 -19.15 26.11
C ALA A 274 -17.66 -20.57 26.04
N TRP A 275 -16.84 -20.95 27.03
CA TRP A 275 -16.30 -22.30 27.16
C TRP A 275 -17.38 -23.32 27.47
N ALA A 276 -18.24 -23.04 28.46
CA ALA A 276 -19.34 -23.93 28.83
C ALA A 276 -20.29 -24.19 27.66
N THR A 277 -20.59 -23.15 26.88
CA THR A 277 -21.39 -23.30 25.65
C THR A 277 -20.69 -24.19 24.62
N ALA A 278 -19.39 -24.00 24.40
CA ALA A 278 -18.62 -24.78 23.44
C ALA A 278 -18.51 -26.27 23.81
N VAL A 279 -18.37 -26.57 25.10
CA VAL A 279 -18.35 -27.93 25.63
C VAL A 279 -19.75 -28.56 25.53
N ALA A 280 -20.81 -27.82 25.88
CA ALA A 280 -22.19 -28.33 25.81
C ALA A 280 -22.67 -28.59 24.37
N GLU A 281 -22.30 -27.74 23.41
CA GLU A 281 -22.64 -27.87 21.99
C GLU A 281 -21.62 -28.76 21.22
N GLY A 282 -20.57 -29.24 21.89
CA GLY A 282 -19.42 -29.90 21.29
C GLY A 282 -18.85 -31.01 22.17
N ASP A 283 -17.58 -30.87 22.52
CA ASP A 283 -16.82 -31.83 23.33
C ASP A 283 -15.88 -31.06 24.27
N VAL A 284 -15.30 -31.75 25.26
CA VAL A 284 -14.21 -31.22 26.10
C VAL A 284 -12.89 -31.23 25.32
N LEU A 285 -11.93 -30.41 25.73
CA LEU A 285 -10.57 -30.46 25.20
C LEU A 285 -9.83 -31.65 25.81
N THR A 286 -9.46 -32.63 24.99
CA THR A 286 -8.84 -33.88 25.45
C THR A 286 -7.54 -33.61 26.20
N ALA A 287 -7.37 -34.29 27.33
CA ALA A 287 -6.25 -34.18 28.26
C ALA A 287 -6.02 -32.77 28.84
N ALA A 288 -7.01 -31.87 28.76
CA ALA A 288 -6.88 -30.53 29.31
C ALA A 288 -7.40 -30.41 30.74
N GLU A 289 -6.58 -29.77 31.57
CA GLU A 289 -7.00 -29.32 32.88
C GLU A 289 -7.63 -27.93 32.79
N VAL A 290 -8.78 -27.74 33.42
CA VAL A 290 -9.52 -26.48 33.36
C VAL A 290 -9.51 -25.82 34.72
N VAL A 291 -9.01 -24.59 34.77
CA VAL A 291 -8.93 -23.78 35.98
C VAL A 291 -9.68 -22.48 35.80
N GLU A 292 -10.30 -22.00 36.87
CA GLU A 292 -11.05 -20.75 36.92
C GLU A 292 -10.31 -19.72 37.77
N LEU A 293 -10.06 -18.55 37.20
CA LEU A 293 -9.57 -17.38 37.92
C LEU A 293 -10.69 -16.82 38.80
N LEU A 294 -10.44 -16.81 40.10
CA LEU A 294 -11.38 -16.32 41.09
C LEU A 294 -11.36 -14.78 41.15
N PRO A 295 -12.49 -14.14 41.51
CA PRO A 295 -12.50 -12.72 41.85
C PRO A 295 -11.51 -12.41 42.99
N LEU A 296 -10.99 -11.19 42.98
CA LEU A 296 -10.22 -10.66 44.11
C LEU A 296 -11.15 -10.54 45.32
N ASP A 297 -10.65 -10.95 46.48
CA ASP A 297 -11.31 -10.54 47.72
C ASP A 297 -11.00 -9.07 48.05
N LEU A 298 -11.79 -8.55 48.99
CA LEU A 298 -11.67 -7.15 49.40
C LEU A 298 -10.28 -6.84 49.99
N GLU A 299 -9.64 -7.78 50.67
CA GLU A 299 -8.32 -7.55 51.27
C GLU A 299 -7.21 -7.51 50.22
N GLN A 300 -7.26 -8.35 49.19
CA GLN A 300 -6.37 -8.29 48.04
C GLN A 300 -6.50 -6.95 47.29
N ALA A 301 -7.75 -6.46 47.12
CA ALA A 301 -8.02 -5.16 46.51
C ALA A 301 -7.54 -4.00 47.41
N ALA A 302 -7.85 -4.05 48.71
CA ALA A 302 -7.46 -3.06 49.71
C ALA A 302 -5.94 -2.92 49.81
N ALA A 303 -5.23 -4.03 49.96
CA ALA A 303 -3.77 -4.07 50.04
C ALA A 303 -3.14 -3.49 48.76
N HIS A 304 -3.73 -3.74 47.59
CA HIS A 304 -3.23 -3.14 46.34
C HIS A 304 -3.48 -1.62 46.30
N LEU A 305 -4.68 -1.15 46.65
CA LEU A 305 -5.02 0.28 46.62
C LEU A 305 -4.21 1.08 47.64
N GLU A 306 -4.07 0.60 48.88
CA GLU A 306 -3.27 1.28 49.91
C GLU A 306 -1.79 1.33 49.57
N ARG A 307 -1.21 0.22 49.11
CA ARG A 307 0.21 0.15 48.74
C ARG A 307 0.57 1.07 47.57
N THR A 308 -0.40 1.37 46.72
CA THR A 308 -0.17 2.17 45.49
C THR A 308 -0.62 3.62 45.62
N ALA A 309 -1.34 3.96 46.69
CA ALA A 309 -1.74 5.33 46.99
C ALA A 309 -0.64 6.10 47.71
N ARG A 310 -0.64 7.43 47.53
CA ARG A 310 0.27 8.33 48.24
C ARG A 310 -0.04 8.29 49.75
N PRO A 311 0.97 8.07 50.62
CA PRO A 311 0.80 8.22 52.06
C PRO A 311 0.41 9.65 52.43
N LEU A 312 -0.56 9.78 53.34
CA LEU A 312 -0.96 11.05 53.94
C LEU A 312 -0.24 11.22 55.30
N PRO A 313 0.14 12.45 55.69
CA PRO A 313 0.69 12.69 57.01
C PRO A 313 -0.39 12.47 58.07
N THR A 314 -0.11 11.59 59.03
CA THR A 314 -0.98 11.27 60.17
C THR A 314 -0.30 11.65 61.48
N VAL A 315 -1.10 11.99 62.49
CA VAL A 315 -0.61 12.47 63.80
C VAL A 315 -0.04 11.31 64.64
N ASP A 316 -0.47 10.08 64.38
CA ASP A 316 -0.19 8.91 65.23
C ASP A 316 0.85 7.92 64.64
N GLY A 317 1.54 8.29 63.56
CA GLY A 317 2.53 7.42 62.90
C GLY A 317 1.96 6.25 62.09
N GLU A 318 0.64 6.05 62.08
CA GLU A 318 -0.03 5.05 61.23
C GLU A 318 -0.03 5.46 59.75
N ARG A 319 0.38 4.56 58.85
CA ARG A 319 0.42 4.82 57.40
C ARG A 319 -1.00 4.85 56.80
N ALA A 320 -1.62 6.03 56.71
CA ALA A 320 -2.92 6.22 56.06
C ALA A 320 -2.79 6.73 54.62
N THR A 321 -3.81 6.46 53.80
CA THR A 321 -3.94 6.93 52.42
C THR A 321 -5.34 7.49 52.17
N VAL A 322 -5.58 8.07 50.99
CA VAL A 322 -6.92 8.51 50.56
C VAL A 322 -7.94 7.36 50.54
N TRP A 323 -7.48 6.11 50.40
CA TRP A 323 -8.34 4.93 50.36
C TRP A 323 -8.71 4.38 51.75
N THR A 324 -7.90 4.64 52.77
CA THR A 324 -8.09 4.09 54.13
C THR A 324 -9.51 4.30 54.70
N PRO A 325 -10.15 5.49 54.63
CA PRO A 325 -11.52 5.65 55.13
C PRO A 325 -12.55 4.87 54.30
N VAL A 326 -12.37 4.80 52.99
CA VAL A 326 -13.28 4.09 52.08
C VAL A 326 -13.20 2.58 52.32
N LEU A 327 -11.99 2.04 52.41
CA LEU A 327 -11.76 0.62 52.64
C LEU A 327 -12.29 0.16 54.00
N ARG A 328 -12.23 1.01 55.03
CA ARG A 328 -12.87 0.74 56.32
C ARG A 328 -14.38 0.55 56.19
N GLU A 329 -15.06 1.46 55.48
CA GLU A 329 -16.51 1.37 55.28
C GLU A 329 -16.90 0.20 54.37
N LEU A 330 -16.07 -0.14 53.37
CA LEU A 330 -16.30 -1.33 52.54
C LEU A 330 -16.16 -2.64 53.33
N ARG A 331 -15.27 -2.70 54.33
CA ARG A 331 -15.14 -3.86 55.23
C ARG A 331 -16.37 -4.03 56.12
N GLU A 332 -16.95 -2.92 56.59
CA GLU A 332 -18.19 -2.93 57.36
C GLU A 332 -19.41 -3.29 56.51
N ARG A 333 -19.36 -3.02 55.19
CA ARG A 333 -20.47 -3.27 54.24
C ARG A 333 -20.00 -4.01 52.98
N PRO A 334 -19.62 -5.31 53.08
CA PRO A 334 -19.08 -6.08 51.97
C PRO A 334 -20.09 -6.33 50.84
N GLY A 335 -21.39 -6.22 51.11
CA GLY A 335 -22.46 -6.35 50.11
C GLY A 335 -22.73 -5.08 49.28
N SER A 336 -22.08 -3.95 49.60
CA SER A 336 -22.29 -2.68 48.90
C SER A 336 -21.87 -2.75 47.43
N ALA A 337 -22.48 -1.90 46.59
CA ALA A 337 -22.15 -1.84 45.16
C ALA A 337 -20.66 -1.60 44.87
N PRO A 338 -19.94 -0.70 45.57
CA PRO A 338 -18.51 -0.50 45.35
C PRO A 338 -17.66 -1.68 45.81
N ALA A 339 -17.99 -2.32 46.94
CA ALA A 339 -17.28 -3.50 47.41
C ALA A 339 -17.37 -4.65 46.40
N ARG A 340 -18.54 -4.87 45.81
CA ARG A 340 -18.75 -5.86 44.74
C ARG A 340 -18.10 -5.48 43.41
N ALA A 341 -18.04 -4.21 43.06
CA ALA A 341 -17.40 -3.74 41.82
C ALA A 341 -15.86 -3.92 41.87
N LEU A 342 -15.25 -3.67 43.03
CA LEU A 342 -13.80 -3.77 43.25
C LEU A 342 -13.28 -5.21 43.45
N THR A 343 -14.01 -6.21 42.97
CA THR A 343 -13.61 -7.62 42.99
C THR A 343 -12.88 -8.07 41.73
N THR A 344 -12.80 -7.22 40.70
CA THR A 344 -12.07 -7.55 39.46
C THR A 344 -10.77 -6.76 39.36
N PRO A 345 -9.66 -7.38 38.91
CA PRO A 345 -8.40 -6.67 38.66
C PRO A 345 -8.58 -5.43 37.78
N LEU A 346 -9.46 -5.49 36.78
CA LEU A 346 -9.79 -4.33 35.95
C LEU A 346 -10.34 -3.17 36.78
N MET A 347 -11.38 -3.37 37.59
CA MET A 347 -12.01 -2.28 38.36
C MET A 347 -11.08 -1.72 39.43
N VAL A 348 -10.29 -2.55 40.10
CA VAL A 348 -9.26 -2.10 41.04
C VAL A 348 -8.20 -1.25 40.31
N SER A 349 -7.78 -1.66 39.10
CA SER A 349 -6.84 -0.87 38.31
C SER A 349 -7.41 0.46 37.80
N LEU A 350 -8.70 0.50 37.45
CA LEU A 350 -9.40 1.73 37.06
C LEU A 350 -9.57 2.67 38.25
N ALA A 351 -10.00 2.14 39.41
CA ALA A 351 -10.12 2.90 40.65
C ALA A 351 -8.78 3.52 41.05
N ARG A 352 -7.69 2.75 40.99
CA ARG A 352 -6.33 3.28 41.19
C ARG A 352 -6.00 4.39 40.19
N ALA A 353 -6.27 4.21 38.91
CA ALA A 353 -5.96 5.22 37.89
C ALA A 353 -6.80 6.50 38.06
N VAL A 354 -8.07 6.35 38.48
CA VAL A 354 -9.02 7.46 38.67
C VAL A 354 -8.70 8.26 39.92
N TYR A 355 -8.34 7.61 41.05
CA TYR A 355 -8.17 8.28 42.35
C TYR A 355 -6.71 8.31 42.88
N GLY A 356 -5.76 7.63 42.22
CA GLY A 356 -4.38 7.53 42.69
C GLY A 356 -3.49 8.67 42.24
N ASP A 357 -3.65 9.14 40.99
CA ASP A 357 -2.80 10.17 40.37
C ASP A 357 -3.52 11.53 40.22
N THR A 358 -4.79 11.64 40.65
CA THR A 358 -5.61 12.86 40.58
C THR A 358 -6.00 13.34 41.99
N SER A 359 -6.57 14.54 42.10
CA SER A 359 -7.12 15.08 43.36
C SER A 359 -8.52 14.55 43.71
N GLY A 360 -8.98 13.48 43.07
CA GLY A 360 -10.31 12.90 43.32
C GLY A 360 -10.38 12.20 44.68
N ASP A 361 -11.45 12.43 45.44
CA ASP A 361 -11.69 11.75 46.71
C ASP A 361 -12.48 10.45 46.48
N PRO A 362 -11.90 9.25 46.75
CA PRO A 362 -12.59 7.98 46.54
C PRO A 362 -13.83 7.81 47.44
N ARG A 363 -14.04 8.68 48.44
CA ARG A 363 -15.27 8.69 49.26
C ARG A 363 -16.53 8.90 48.43
N GLU A 364 -16.45 9.48 47.24
CA GLU A 364 -17.62 9.61 46.37
C GLU A 364 -18.25 8.25 46.03
N LEU A 365 -17.45 7.17 45.97
CA LEU A 365 -17.94 5.81 45.71
C LEU A 365 -18.93 5.33 46.77
N LEU A 366 -18.90 5.90 47.98
CA LEU A 366 -19.79 5.54 49.09
C LEU A 366 -21.18 6.20 48.98
N ASP A 367 -21.38 7.12 48.02
CA ASP A 367 -22.67 7.74 47.79
C ASP A 367 -23.66 6.74 47.16
N ILE A 368 -24.52 6.16 48.00
CA ILE A 368 -25.52 5.16 47.62
C ILE A 368 -26.56 5.73 46.63
N LYS A 369 -26.85 7.04 46.68
CA LYS A 369 -27.82 7.65 45.75
C LYS A 369 -27.21 7.79 44.36
N ARG A 370 -25.91 8.11 44.28
CA ARG A 370 -25.18 8.22 43.02
C ARG A 370 -24.79 6.85 42.45
N PHE A 371 -24.49 5.89 43.31
CA PHE A 371 -24.02 4.55 42.93
C PHE A 371 -24.88 3.43 43.54
N PRO A 372 -26.16 3.31 43.15
CA PRO A 372 -27.08 2.32 43.71
C PRO A 372 -26.74 0.88 43.27
N THR A 373 -25.97 0.69 42.20
CA THR A 373 -25.68 -0.63 41.61
C THR A 373 -24.21 -0.82 41.28
N VAL A 374 -23.78 -2.08 41.15
CA VAL A 374 -22.44 -2.42 40.66
C VAL A 374 -22.19 -1.80 39.28
N ALA A 375 -23.19 -1.86 38.39
CA ALA A 375 -23.10 -1.30 37.04
C ALA A 375 -22.85 0.22 37.06
N SER A 376 -23.49 0.98 37.96
CA SER A 376 -23.23 2.42 38.10
C SER A 376 -21.82 2.74 38.58
N VAL A 377 -21.23 1.89 39.44
CA VAL A 377 -19.82 2.04 39.84
C VAL A 377 -18.89 1.69 38.68
N GLU A 378 -19.15 0.60 37.95
CA GLU A 378 -18.37 0.21 36.78
C GLU A 378 -18.40 1.28 35.69
N GLU A 379 -19.58 1.83 35.40
CA GLU A 379 -19.78 2.88 34.40
C GLU A 379 -19.07 4.18 34.79
N HIS A 380 -19.13 4.57 36.07
CA HIS A 380 -18.38 5.71 36.59
C HIS A 380 -16.88 5.53 36.44
N LEU A 381 -16.33 4.38 36.86
CA LEU A 381 -14.90 4.11 36.75
C LEU A 381 -14.42 4.06 35.29
N LEU A 382 -15.24 3.55 34.37
CA LEU A 382 -14.95 3.52 32.94
C LEU A 382 -15.00 4.93 32.32
N GLY A 383 -16.03 5.72 32.66
CA GLY A 383 -16.21 7.09 32.17
C GLY A 383 -15.17 8.06 32.73
N ALA A 384 -14.82 7.94 34.02
CA ALA A 384 -13.83 8.79 34.68
C ALA A 384 -12.38 8.48 34.28
N PHE A 385 -12.12 7.30 33.71
CA PHE A 385 -10.76 6.85 33.40
C PHE A 385 -10.05 7.74 32.37
N VAL A 386 -10.70 8.07 31.25
CA VAL A 386 -10.06 8.91 30.21
C VAL A 386 -9.80 10.33 30.73
N PRO A 387 -10.78 11.03 31.35
CA PRO A 387 -10.52 12.33 31.96
C PRO A 387 -9.40 12.30 33.00
N ALA A 388 -9.40 11.31 33.90
CA ALA A 388 -8.36 11.17 34.92
C ALA A 388 -6.97 10.93 34.30
N ALA A 389 -6.88 10.08 33.29
CA ALA A 389 -5.64 9.78 32.60
C ALA A 389 -5.04 11.01 31.87
N PHE A 390 -5.89 11.95 31.44
CA PHE A 390 -5.49 13.20 30.77
C PHE A 390 -5.44 14.43 31.69
N ALA A 391 -5.84 14.32 32.96
CA ALA A 391 -5.99 15.44 33.91
C ALA A 391 -4.74 16.32 34.04
N GLY A 392 -3.54 15.72 34.04
CA GLY A 392 -2.26 16.45 34.09
C GLY A 392 -1.97 17.34 32.88
N SER A 393 -2.81 17.31 31.83
CA SER A 393 -2.70 18.16 30.63
C SER A 393 -3.71 19.32 30.63
N GLY A 394 -4.54 19.43 31.66
CA GLY A 394 -5.62 20.42 31.77
C GLY A 394 -7.02 19.89 31.40
N PRO A 395 -8.10 20.53 31.88
CA PRO A 395 -9.47 20.06 31.73
C PRO A 395 -9.95 20.05 30.26
N GLU A 396 -9.62 21.07 29.48
CA GLU A 396 -9.98 21.14 28.06
C GLU A 396 -9.34 20.00 27.24
N ALA A 397 -8.09 19.67 27.55
CA ALA A 397 -7.36 18.59 26.88
C ALA A 397 -7.97 17.22 27.18
N ALA A 398 -8.48 17.02 28.40
CA ALA A 398 -9.20 15.80 28.80
C ALA A 398 -10.51 15.63 28.02
N VAL A 399 -11.34 16.68 27.94
CA VAL A 399 -12.59 16.68 27.16
C VAL A 399 -12.32 16.42 25.68
N GLU A 400 -11.29 17.07 25.11
CA GLU A 400 -10.91 16.88 23.71
C GLU A 400 -10.38 15.46 23.45
N ALA A 401 -9.63 14.88 24.38
CA ALA A 401 -9.13 13.51 24.29
C ALA A 401 -10.28 12.49 24.29
N GLU A 402 -11.24 12.65 25.19
CA GLU A 402 -12.43 11.81 25.28
C GLU A 402 -13.27 11.87 23.99
N ARG A 403 -13.52 13.08 23.46
CA ARG A 403 -14.25 13.26 22.20
C ARG A 403 -13.58 12.51 21.04
N ARG A 404 -12.25 12.64 20.91
CA ARG A 404 -11.47 11.99 19.84
C ARG A 404 -11.39 10.47 20.00
N LEU A 405 -11.22 9.98 21.22
CA LEU A 405 -11.23 8.55 21.53
C LEU A 405 -12.60 7.93 21.28
N THR A 406 -13.69 8.67 21.53
CA THR A 406 -15.06 8.27 21.20
C THR A 406 -15.25 8.09 19.69
N VAL A 407 -14.78 9.05 18.88
CA VAL A 407 -14.81 8.93 17.41
C VAL A 407 -14.05 7.68 16.95
N LEU A 408 -12.88 7.43 17.53
CA LEU A 408 -12.08 6.26 17.22
C LEU A 408 -12.76 4.94 17.64
N ALA A 409 -13.34 4.90 18.84
CA ALA A 409 -14.03 3.72 19.37
C ALA A 409 -15.22 3.32 18.49
N ARG A 410 -16.04 4.31 18.07
CA ARG A 410 -17.14 4.10 17.12
C ARG A 410 -16.65 3.59 15.78
N ALA A 411 -15.59 4.21 15.23
CA ALA A 411 -15.04 3.80 13.94
C ALA A 411 -14.48 2.36 13.96
N LEU A 412 -13.87 1.94 15.07
CA LEU A 412 -13.38 0.57 15.26
C LEU A 412 -14.52 -0.44 15.46
N GLN A 413 -15.57 -0.08 16.22
CA GLN A 413 -16.74 -0.95 16.42
C GLN A 413 -17.51 -1.19 15.12
N HIS A 414 -17.73 -0.16 14.29
CA HIS A 414 -18.43 -0.31 13.01
C HIS A 414 -17.68 -1.23 12.02
N ARG A 415 -16.37 -1.41 12.22
CA ARG A 415 -15.53 -2.24 11.37
C ARG A 415 -15.39 -3.68 11.88
N ASP A 416 -15.93 -3.98 13.06
CA ASP A 416 -15.71 -5.22 13.80
C ASP A 416 -14.21 -5.53 14.00
N THR A 417 -13.41 -4.47 14.14
CA THR A 417 -11.96 -4.57 14.34
C THR A 417 -11.57 -3.90 15.64
N GLY A 418 -10.96 -4.65 16.57
CA GLY A 418 -10.37 -4.08 17.80
C GLY A 418 -9.02 -3.35 17.58
N ARG A 419 -8.51 -3.34 16.34
CA ARG A 419 -7.17 -2.86 15.98
C ARG A 419 -7.21 -1.62 15.09
N LEU A 420 -6.41 -0.62 15.43
CA LEU A 420 -6.13 0.56 14.64
C LEU A 420 -4.71 0.48 14.06
N ALA A 421 -4.61 0.13 12.80
CA ALA A 421 -3.40 0.30 12.00
C ALA A 421 -3.36 1.71 11.37
N TRP A 422 -2.20 2.37 11.39
CA TRP A 422 -2.09 3.72 10.82
C TRP A 422 -2.30 3.74 9.29
N TRP A 423 -1.90 2.69 8.58
CA TRP A 423 -2.11 2.58 7.12
C TRP A 423 -3.56 2.27 6.75
N GLU A 424 -4.38 1.81 7.69
CA GLU A 424 -5.81 1.56 7.46
C GLU A 424 -6.67 2.80 7.74
N LEU A 425 -6.07 3.93 8.11
CA LEU A 425 -6.81 5.15 8.39
C LEU A 425 -7.63 5.64 7.17
N GLU A 426 -7.17 5.36 5.95
CA GLU A 426 -7.91 5.65 4.72
C GLU A 426 -9.31 5.00 4.68
N SER A 427 -9.52 3.91 5.41
CA SER A 427 -10.80 3.22 5.46
C SER A 427 -11.90 4.05 6.14
N MET A 428 -11.53 5.02 6.98
CA MET A 428 -12.44 5.97 7.62
C MET A 428 -12.93 7.08 6.67
N LEU A 429 -12.36 7.19 5.47
CA LEU A 429 -12.81 8.13 4.44
C LEU A 429 -14.06 7.61 3.71
N PRO A 430 -14.94 8.51 3.22
CA PRO A 430 -15.99 8.18 2.27
C PRO A 430 -15.47 7.39 1.05
N ALA A 431 -16.30 6.50 0.51
CA ALA A 431 -15.90 5.60 -0.58
C ALA A 431 -15.38 6.34 -1.83
N THR A 432 -15.98 7.47 -2.16
CA THR A 432 -15.55 8.35 -3.26
C THR A 432 -14.15 8.89 -3.02
N LEU A 433 -13.90 9.48 -1.84
CA LEU A 433 -12.59 10.02 -1.48
C LEU A 433 -11.52 8.93 -1.48
N ARG A 434 -11.79 7.69 -1.04
CA ARG A 434 -10.79 6.61 -1.11
C ARG A 434 -10.27 6.33 -2.52
N VAL A 435 -11.10 6.51 -3.54
CA VAL A 435 -10.72 6.29 -4.94
C VAL A 435 -9.93 7.48 -5.50
N TYR A 436 -10.33 8.71 -5.17
CA TYR A 436 -9.68 9.91 -5.67
C TYR A 436 -8.45 10.36 -4.88
N THR A 437 -8.32 9.96 -3.61
CA THR A 437 -7.23 10.37 -2.70
C THR A 437 -5.83 10.18 -3.32
N PRO A 438 -5.48 9.02 -3.90
CA PRO A 438 -4.17 8.85 -4.54
C PRO A 438 -3.99 9.79 -5.73
N GLY A 439 -5.04 10.03 -6.52
CA GLY A 439 -5.00 10.95 -7.67
C GLY A 439 -4.79 12.40 -7.24
N LEU A 440 -5.53 12.84 -6.22
CA LEU A 440 -5.42 14.19 -5.66
C LEU A 440 -4.04 14.45 -5.02
N LEU A 441 -3.46 13.44 -4.36
CA LEU A 441 -2.10 13.57 -3.82
C LEU A 441 -1.06 13.65 -4.94
N ALA A 442 -1.16 12.78 -5.94
CA ALA A 442 -0.27 12.83 -7.10
C ALA A 442 -0.39 14.19 -7.83
N LEU A 443 -1.61 14.72 -7.94
CA LEU A 443 -1.88 16.05 -8.48
C LEU A 443 -1.22 17.15 -7.65
N ALA A 444 -1.40 17.15 -6.33
CA ALA A 444 -0.83 18.18 -5.46
C ALA A 444 0.71 18.20 -5.52
N VAL A 445 1.35 17.03 -5.55
CA VAL A 445 2.80 16.91 -5.71
C VAL A 445 3.25 17.46 -7.06
N GLN A 446 2.53 17.15 -8.14
CA GLN A 446 2.85 17.66 -9.47
C GLN A 446 2.63 19.16 -9.59
N ALA A 447 1.52 19.68 -9.06
CA ALA A 447 1.21 21.10 -9.05
C ALA A 447 2.28 21.90 -8.29
N LEU A 448 2.76 21.41 -7.15
CA LEU A 448 3.85 22.03 -6.39
C LEU A 448 5.14 22.17 -7.21
N LEU A 449 5.40 21.23 -8.11
CA LEU A 449 6.61 21.19 -8.94
C LEU A 449 6.46 22.00 -10.24
N VAL A 450 5.27 21.96 -10.86
CA VAL A 450 5.02 22.57 -12.19
C VAL A 450 4.54 24.01 -12.11
N LEU A 451 3.74 24.39 -11.09
CA LEU A 451 3.19 25.74 -10.99
C LEU A 451 4.25 26.86 -10.91
N PRO A 452 5.37 26.71 -10.17
CA PRO A 452 6.42 27.73 -10.15
C PRO A 452 7.06 27.95 -11.54
N VAL A 453 7.26 26.88 -12.30
CA VAL A 453 7.77 26.93 -13.68
C VAL A 453 6.79 27.67 -14.57
N MET A 454 5.50 27.34 -14.47
CA MET A 454 4.45 28.02 -15.24
C MET A 454 4.30 29.49 -14.86
N ALA A 455 4.36 29.82 -13.57
CA ALA A 455 4.32 31.20 -13.10
C ALA A 455 5.50 32.01 -13.63
N ALA A 456 6.72 31.45 -13.61
CA ALA A 456 7.90 32.10 -14.17
C ALA A 456 7.75 32.36 -15.69
N ARG A 457 7.20 31.41 -16.45
CA ARG A 457 6.94 31.59 -17.88
C ARG A 457 5.88 32.65 -18.16
N VAL A 458 4.79 32.68 -17.40
CA VAL A 458 3.73 33.70 -17.54
C VAL A 458 4.28 35.09 -17.21
N LEU A 459 5.02 35.22 -16.11
CA LEU A 459 5.66 36.49 -15.72
C LEU A 459 6.72 36.95 -16.74
N GLY A 460 7.42 36.00 -17.36
CA GLY A 460 8.40 36.25 -18.42
C GLY A 460 7.79 36.49 -19.81
N GLY A 461 6.46 36.47 -19.96
CA GLY A 461 5.78 36.65 -21.25
C GLY A 461 5.97 35.47 -22.23
N GLN A 462 6.46 34.32 -21.75
CA GLN A 462 6.76 33.12 -22.53
C GLN A 462 5.63 32.07 -22.50
N ALA A 463 4.50 32.39 -21.85
CA ALA A 463 3.33 31.52 -21.78
C ALA A 463 2.04 32.35 -21.82
N GLY A 464 1.08 31.89 -22.61
CA GLY A 464 -0.24 32.50 -22.78
C GLY A 464 -1.33 31.84 -21.93
N THR A 465 -2.57 32.33 -22.05
CA THR A 465 -3.75 31.77 -21.38
C THR A 465 -4.04 30.33 -21.81
N GLU A 466 -3.80 30.00 -23.08
CA GLU A 466 -3.98 28.65 -23.63
C GLU A 466 -3.04 27.63 -22.97
N ASP A 467 -1.79 28.02 -22.65
CA ASP A 467 -0.85 27.16 -21.94
C ASP A 467 -1.33 26.81 -20.53
N VAL A 468 -1.91 27.79 -19.81
CA VAL A 468 -2.47 27.58 -18.47
C VAL A 468 -3.66 26.62 -18.52
N VAL A 469 -4.55 26.80 -19.51
CA VAL A 469 -5.71 25.92 -19.72
C VAL A 469 -5.25 24.51 -20.09
N SER A 470 -4.25 24.37 -20.96
CA SER A 470 -3.67 23.09 -21.37
C SER A 470 -3.06 22.31 -20.18
N VAL A 471 -2.28 23.00 -19.34
CA VAL A 471 -1.71 22.41 -18.12
C VAL A 471 -2.81 22.01 -17.15
N GLY A 472 -3.81 22.87 -16.94
CA GLY A 472 -4.97 22.56 -16.08
C GLY A 472 -5.75 21.33 -16.56
N ALA A 473 -6.04 21.25 -17.87
CA ALA A 473 -6.74 20.13 -18.48
C ALA A 473 -5.94 18.82 -18.36
N THR A 474 -4.63 18.88 -18.62
CA THR A 474 -3.71 17.74 -18.47
C THR A 474 -3.72 17.20 -17.04
N LEU A 475 -3.56 18.08 -16.05
CA LEU A 475 -3.54 17.73 -14.62
C LEU A 475 -4.89 17.15 -14.16
N PHE A 476 -6.00 17.70 -14.63
CA PHE A 476 -7.33 17.18 -14.32
C PHE A 476 -7.56 15.80 -14.96
N GLY A 477 -7.20 15.64 -16.23
CA GLY A 477 -7.22 14.35 -16.92
C GLY A 477 -6.38 13.29 -16.20
N GLN A 478 -5.16 13.65 -15.80
CA GLN A 478 -4.29 12.76 -15.02
C GLN A 478 -4.94 12.30 -13.72
N THR A 479 -5.68 13.17 -13.03
CA THR A 479 -6.38 12.84 -11.78
C THR A 479 -7.48 11.81 -12.02
N LEU A 480 -8.30 12.01 -13.07
CA LEU A 480 -9.35 11.08 -13.48
C LEU A 480 -8.78 9.71 -13.89
N GLY A 481 -7.74 9.71 -14.73
CA GLY A 481 -7.07 8.49 -15.17
C GLY A 481 -6.46 7.69 -14.03
N PHE A 482 -5.90 8.38 -13.03
CA PHE A 482 -5.32 7.73 -11.85
C PHE A 482 -6.38 7.14 -10.93
N ALA A 483 -7.46 7.88 -10.68
CA ALA A 483 -8.58 7.42 -9.87
C ALA A 483 -9.22 6.15 -10.47
N PHE A 484 -9.47 6.17 -11.79
CA PHE A 484 -9.95 5.01 -12.53
C PHE A 484 -8.93 3.85 -12.48
N GLY A 485 -7.65 4.14 -12.73
CA GLY A 485 -6.58 3.15 -12.64
C GLY A 485 -6.50 2.47 -11.26
N ALA A 486 -6.58 3.25 -10.19
CA ALA A 486 -6.50 2.72 -8.83
C ALA A 486 -7.73 1.84 -8.50
N ALA A 487 -8.90 2.23 -8.99
CA ALA A 487 -10.16 1.49 -8.81
C ALA A 487 -10.27 0.21 -9.65
N CYS A 488 -9.64 0.18 -10.84
CA CYS A 488 -9.88 -0.88 -11.82
C CYS A 488 -8.64 -1.75 -12.10
N LEU A 489 -7.42 -1.17 -12.09
CA LEU A 489 -6.19 -1.83 -12.52
C LEU A 489 -5.38 -2.42 -11.36
N LEU A 490 -5.44 -1.85 -10.15
CA LEU A 490 -4.71 -2.43 -9.01
C LEU A 490 -5.37 -3.74 -8.54
N PRO A 491 -4.58 -4.78 -8.16
CA PRO A 491 -5.09 -6.01 -7.58
C PRO A 491 -5.69 -5.77 -6.18
N ARG A 492 -6.68 -6.58 -5.79
CA ARG A 492 -7.27 -6.51 -4.45
C ARG A 492 -6.28 -6.97 -3.37
N ASP A 493 -5.59 -8.06 -3.63
CA ASP A 493 -4.63 -8.69 -2.72
C ASP A 493 -3.19 -8.49 -3.22
N GLY A 494 -2.24 -8.49 -2.29
CA GLY A 494 -0.81 -8.40 -2.62
C GLY A 494 -0.29 -9.74 -3.15
N GLY A 495 0.47 -9.73 -4.24
CA GLY A 495 1.04 -10.96 -4.81
C GLY A 495 1.45 -10.83 -6.26
N LEU A 496 2.05 -11.89 -6.78
CA LEU A 496 2.42 -11.96 -8.20
C LEU A 496 1.16 -11.99 -9.07
N PRO A 497 1.09 -11.16 -10.14
CA PRO A 497 -0.08 -11.15 -11.01
C PRO A 497 -0.25 -12.51 -11.69
N SER A 498 -1.44 -13.10 -11.55
CA SER A 498 -1.79 -14.34 -12.26
C SER A 498 -1.92 -14.09 -13.77
N ARG A 499 -1.81 -15.15 -14.59
CA ARG A 499 -2.01 -15.03 -16.05
C ARG A 499 -3.38 -14.43 -16.41
N ARG A 500 -4.43 -14.82 -15.67
CA ARG A 500 -5.79 -14.27 -15.81
C ARG A 500 -5.84 -12.79 -15.49
N PHE A 501 -5.09 -12.34 -14.48
CA PHE A 501 -4.96 -10.93 -14.15
C PHE A 501 -4.32 -10.15 -15.31
N ILE A 502 -3.17 -10.59 -15.83
CA ILE A 502 -2.49 -9.91 -16.94
C ILE A 502 -3.39 -9.81 -18.18
N LEU A 503 -4.09 -10.88 -18.54
CA LEU A 503 -5.01 -10.87 -19.69
C LEU A 503 -6.16 -9.88 -19.48
N ARG A 504 -6.78 -9.86 -18.30
CA ARG A 504 -7.82 -8.89 -17.96
C ARG A 504 -7.31 -7.45 -18.04
N GLN A 505 -6.10 -7.18 -17.55
CA GLN A 505 -5.48 -5.86 -17.62
C GLN A 505 -5.22 -5.45 -19.08
N ALA A 506 -4.73 -6.35 -19.92
CA ALA A 506 -4.51 -6.10 -21.35
C ALA A 506 -5.82 -5.72 -22.06
N LEU A 507 -6.89 -6.52 -21.86
CA LEU A 507 -8.20 -6.26 -22.47
C LEU A 507 -8.81 -4.94 -22.00
N LEU A 508 -8.79 -4.68 -20.68
CA LEU A 508 -9.33 -3.45 -20.12
C LEU A 508 -8.56 -2.22 -20.58
N THR A 509 -7.22 -2.29 -20.59
CA THR A 509 -6.36 -1.19 -21.04
C THR A 509 -6.55 -0.93 -22.53
N ALA A 510 -6.65 -1.99 -23.36
CA ALA A 510 -6.92 -1.84 -24.79
C ALA A 510 -8.30 -1.20 -25.06
N LEU A 511 -9.34 -1.62 -24.34
CA LEU A 511 -10.69 -1.05 -24.44
C LEU A 511 -10.70 0.44 -24.08
N VAL A 512 -10.17 0.78 -22.90
CA VAL A 512 -10.18 2.17 -22.41
C VAL A 512 -9.27 3.06 -23.27
N SER A 513 -8.09 2.56 -23.65
CA SER A 513 -7.18 3.26 -24.57
C SER A 513 -7.86 3.52 -25.93
N GLY A 514 -8.54 2.52 -26.50
CA GLY A 514 -9.30 2.66 -27.73
C GLY A 514 -10.41 3.72 -27.64
N LEU A 515 -11.17 3.74 -26.54
CA LEU A 515 -12.22 4.74 -26.30
C LEU A 515 -11.66 6.16 -26.15
N LEU A 516 -10.59 6.33 -25.38
CA LEU A 516 -9.93 7.63 -25.19
C LEU A 516 -9.34 8.16 -26.51
N TRP A 517 -8.73 7.28 -27.30
CA TRP A 517 -8.18 7.64 -28.62
C TRP A 517 -9.26 7.90 -29.67
N ALA A 518 -10.38 7.18 -29.63
CA ALA A 518 -11.53 7.49 -30.47
C ALA A 518 -12.08 8.89 -30.14
N ALA A 519 -12.23 9.20 -28.85
CA ALA A 519 -12.65 10.54 -28.41
C ALA A 519 -11.65 11.62 -28.83
N PHE A 520 -10.34 11.35 -28.72
CA PHE A 520 -9.29 12.25 -29.20
C PHE A 520 -9.37 12.50 -30.71
N ALA A 521 -9.57 11.44 -31.51
CA ALA A 521 -9.73 11.55 -32.96
C ALA A 521 -11.08 12.19 -33.38
N CYS A 522 -12.08 12.22 -32.50
CA CYS A 522 -13.29 13.02 -32.71
C CYS A 522 -12.98 14.52 -32.61
N THR A 523 -12.10 14.93 -31.69
CA THR A 523 -11.75 16.33 -31.48
C THR A 523 -10.67 16.83 -32.44
N ASP A 524 -9.69 16.00 -32.78
CA ASP A 524 -8.57 16.38 -33.66
C ASP A 524 -8.56 15.59 -35.00
N ASP A 525 -7.66 15.91 -35.93
CA ASP A 525 -7.46 15.18 -37.20
C ASP A 525 -5.99 14.80 -37.35
N LEU A 526 -5.70 13.49 -37.18
CA LEU A 526 -4.34 12.91 -37.19
C LEU A 526 -3.55 13.20 -38.48
N ARG A 527 -4.23 13.60 -39.55
CA ARG A 527 -3.64 13.82 -40.88
C ARG A 527 -2.94 15.18 -41.03
N PHE A 528 -3.26 16.16 -40.18
CA PHE A 528 -2.51 17.43 -40.11
C PHE A 528 -1.12 17.29 -39.46
N GLY A 529 -0.76 16.09 -38.99
CA GLY A 529 0.53 15.77 -38.40
C GLY A 529 0.36 15.27 -36.98
N PHE A 530 0.84 14.06 -36.71
CA PHE A 530 0.82 13.47 -35.39
C PHE A 530 2.05 13.91 -34.62
N ARG A 531 1.90 14.83 -33.65
CA ARG A 531 2.97 15.19 -32.71
C ARG A 531 2.48 15.10 -31.28
N TYR A 532 3.11 14.24 -30.49
CA TYR A 532 2.89 14.14 -29.06
C TYR A 532 3.37 15.42 -28.36
N GLY A 533 2.52 16.01 -27.51
CA GLY A 533 2.92 17.06 -26.58
C GLY A 533 3.03 18.48 -27.15
N THR A 534 2.76 18.68 -28.44
CA THR A 534 2.47 20.02 -29.00
C THR A 534 1.07 20.44 -28.58
N LEU A 535 0.85 21.74 -28.30
CA LEU A 535 -0.47 22.33 -28.06
C LEU A 535 -1.44 21.83 -29.14
N THR A 536 -2.37 20.97 -28.74
CA THR A 536 -3.48 20.60 -29.61
C THR A 536 -4.51 21.73 -29.59
N ASP A 537 -5.25 21.93 -30.68
CA ASP A 537 -6.29 22.97 -30.70
C ASP A 537 -7.40 22.61 -29.68
N GLY A 538 -7.33 23.15 -28.46
CA GLY A 538 -8.34 23.04 -27.40
C GLY A 538 -7.96 22.19 -26.19
N TRP A 539 -8.77 22.24 -25.14
CA TRP A 539 -8.50 21.61 -23.83
C TRP A 539 -8.85 20.11 -23.75
N MET A 540 -9.74 19.61 -24.63
CA MET A 540 -10.19 18.21 -24.59
C MET A 540 -9.09 17.19 -24.91
N PRO A 541 -8.23 17.38 -25.94
CA PRO A 541 -7.20 16.40 -26.24
C PRO A 541 -6.13 16.33 -25.13
N ASP A 542 -5.83 17.44 -24.46
CA ASP A 542 -4.95 17.48 -23.28
C ASP A 542 -5.54 16.74 -22.08
N LEU A 543 -6.84 16.90 -21.83
CA LEU A 543 -7.57 16.13 -20.81
C LEU A 543 -7.52 14.63 -21.10
N LEU A 544 -7.88 14.22 -22.32
CA LEU A 544 -7.91 12.81 -22.73
C LEU A 544 -6.52 12.18 -22.71
N GLY A 545 -5.50 12.93 -23.14
CA GLY A 545 -4.10 12.56 -23.05
C GLY A 545 -3.67 12.34 -21.60
N GLY A 546 -3.95 13.31 -20.71
CA GLY A 546 -3.69 13.19 -19.28
C GLY A 546 -4.33 11.94 -18.65
N CYS A 547 -5.59 11.66 -18.98
CA CYS A 547 -6.31 10.45 -18.56
C CYS A 547 -5.57 9.18 -18.98
N LEU A 548 -5.20 9.08 -20.26
CA LEU A 548 -4.50 7.92 -20.81
C LEU A 548 -3.15 7.70 -20.13
N PHE A 549 -2.37 8.76 -19.95
CA PHE A 549 -1.04 8.67 -19.32
C PHE A 549 -1.13 8.13 -17.89
N SER A 550 -1.99 8.70 -17.04
CA SER A 550 -2.15 8.23 -15.67
C SER A 550 -2.69 6.80 -15.56
N LEU A 551 -3.53 6.38 -16.50
CA LEU A 551 -4.04 5.01 -16.56
C LEU A 551 -2.91 4.02 -16.83
N LEU A 552 -2.04 4.33 -17.79
CA LEU A 552 -0.84 3.53 -18.10
C LEU A 552 0.16 3.51 -16.93
N PHE A 553 0.30 4.61 -16.19
CA PHE A 553 1.15 4.63 -14.99
C PHE A 553 0.63 3.72 -13.90
N THR A 554 -0.67 3.79 -13.63
CA THR A 554 -1.30 2.97 -12.59
C THR A 554 -1.20 1.48 -12.92
N LEU A 555 -1.24 1.14 -14.21
CA LEU A 555 -0.99 -0.23 -14.68
C LEU A 555 0.39 -0.74 -14.27
N PHE A 556 1.46 0.05 -14.36
CA PHE A 556 2.81 -0.40 -13.98
C PHE A 556 2.88 -0.85 -12.52
N PHE A 557 2.23 -0.11 -11.61
CA PHE A 557 2.13 -0.50 -10.21
C PHE A 557 1.27 -1.75 -10.01
N GLY A 558 0.21 -1.91 -10.81
CA GLY A 558 -0.60 -3.14 -10.84
C GLY A 558 0.20 -4.37 -11.28
N ILE A 559 1.04 -4.24 -12.33
CA ILE A 559 1.95 -5.31 -12.79
C ILE A 559 3.03 -5.59 -11.75
N ALA A 560 3.54 -4.56 -11.09
CA ALA A 560 4.49 -4.69 -9.99
C ALA A 560 3.90 -5.41 -8.76
N GLY A 561 2.58 -5.61 -8.71
CA GLY A 561 1.88 -6.34 -7.65
C GLY A 561 1.50 -5.45 -6.46
N LEU A 562 1.43 -4.13 -6.65
CA LEU A 562 1.03 -3.20 -5.58
C LEU A 562 -0.47 -3.36 -5.30
N PRO A 563 -0.89 -3.81 -4.10
CA PRO A 563 -2.30 -3.98 -3.81
C PRO A 563 -3.03 -2.64 -3.70
N ARG A 564 -4.35 -2.68 -3.92
CA ARG A 564 -5.24 -1.54 -3.67
C ARG A 564 -5.15 -1.01 -2.25
N ARG A 565 -4.76 -1.84 -1.28
CA ARG A 565 -4.51 -1.48 0.12
C ARG A 565 -3.05 -1.81 0.45
N PRO A 566 -2.13 -0.86 0.26
CA PRO A 566 -0.71 -1.10 0.50
C PRO A 566 -0.45 -1.32 1.99
N ALA A 567 0.21 -2.41 2.32
CA ALA A 567 0.85 -2.57 3.62
C ALA A 567 2.09 -1.65 3.69
N PRO A 568 2.52 -1.19 4.89
CA PRO A 568 3.73 -0.42 5.00
C PRO A 568 4.95 -1.24 4.59
N LEU A 569 5.91 -0.57 3.97
CA LEU A 569 7.10 -1.15 3.34
C LEU A 569 8.36 -0.73 4.09
N SER A 570 9.39 -1.59 4.05
CA SER A 570 10.72 -1.32 4.57
C SER A 570 11.76 -1.30 3.44
N LEU A 571 12.90 -0.67 3.70
CA LEU A 571 14.01 -0.67 2.76
C LEU A 571 14.87 -1.94 2.93
N PRO A 572 15.30 -2.56 1.82
CA PRO A 572 16.02 -3.84 1.83
C PRO A 572 17.48 -3.73 2.32
N TRP A 573 18.07 -2.53 2.35
CA TRP A 573 19.47 -2.31 2.74
C TRP A 573 19.63 -1.99 4.23
N SER A 574 19.41 -2.97 5.10
CA SER A 574 19.68 -2.82 6.54
C SER A 574 21.17 -2.86 6.91
N GLY A 575 22.01 -3.43 6.02
CA GLY A 575 23.45 -3.60 6.24
C GLY A 575 24.28 -2.34 5.98
N ALA A 576 25.47 -2.28 6.59
CA ALA A 576 26.39 -1.15 6.46
C ALA A 576 26.76 -0.84 5.00
N ALA A 577 26.98 -1.87 4.17
CA ALA A 577 27.30 -1.72 2.76
C ALA A 577 26.17 -1.08 1.94
N GLY A 578 24.92 -1.51 2.15
CA GLY A 578 23.78 -0.93 1.44
C GLY A 578 23.49 0.51 1.85
N ARG A 579 23.72 0.86 3.13
CA ARG A 579 23.69 2.27 3.59
C ARG A 579 24.80 3.11 2.98
N ALA A 580 26.02 2.57 2.85
CA ALA A 580 27.12 3.27 2.19
C ALA A 580 26.78 3.55 0.72
N VAL A 581 26.23 2.57 -0.01
CA VAL A 581 25.77 2.76 -1.40
C VAL A 581 24.68 3.82 -1.49
N ALA A 582 23.67 3.78 -0.62
CA ALA A 582 22.61 4.78 -0.61
C ALA A 582 23.15 6.20 -0.32
N ARG A 583 24.15 6.34 0.55
CA ARG A 583 24.81 7.62 0.82
C ARG A 583 25.61 8.12 -0.37
N VAL A 584 26.46 7.27 -0.97
CA VAL A 584 27.28 7.64 -2.14
C VAL A 584 26.37 8.07 -3.29
N LEU A 585 25.39 7.23 -3.65
CA LEU A 585 24.43 7.53 -4.71
C LEU A 585 23.65 8.81 -4.41
N GLY A 586 23.18 8.97 -3.17
CA GLY A 586 22.44 10.15 -2.73
C GLY A 586 23.26 11.44 -2.81
N THR A 587 24.54 11.41 -2.39
CA THR A 587 25.45 12.56 -2.51
C THR A 587 25.69 12.92 -3.97
N THR A 588 25.97 11.95 -4.84
CA THR A 588 26.21 12.19 -6.26
C THR A 588 25.01 12.84 -6.94
N VAL A 589 23.81 12.31 -6.69
CA VAL A 589 22.56 12.85 -7.27
C VAL A 589 22.26 14.24 -6.73
N LEU A 590 22.49 14.49 -5.43
CA LEU A 590 22.28 15.79 -4.80
C LEU A 590 23.22 16.86 -5.40
N LEU A 591 24.52 16.55 -5.55
CA LEU A 591 25.50 17.48 -6.11
C LEU A 591 25.21 17.78 -7.59
N GLY A 592 24.86 16.77 -8.39
CA GLY A 592 24.45 16.97 -9.78
C GLY A 592 23.18 17.82 -9.92
N GLY A 593 22.20 17.60 -9.04
CA GLY A 593 21.00 18.42 -8.96
C GLY A 593 21.28 19.87 -8.57
N ALA A 594 22.15 20.09 -7.58
CA ALA A 594 22.55 21.43 -7.15
C ALA A 594 23.31 22.20 -8.23
N ALA A 595 24.19 21.53 -9.00
CA ALA A 595 24.85 22.13 -10.15
C ALA A 595 23.84 22.53 -11.25
N SER A 596 22.85 21.68 -11.52
CA SER A 596 21.81 21.91 -12.53
C SER A 596 20.80 22.99 -12.14
N ALA A 597 20.48 23.14 -10.85
CA ALA A 597 19.64 24.23 -10.36
C ALA A 597 20.43 25.53 -10.20
N GLY A 598 21.71 25.43 -9.82
CA GLY A 598 22.62 26.56 -9.64
C GLY A 598 22.96 27.28 -10.95
N SER A 599 22.96 26.57 -12.09
CA SER A 599 23.14 27.21 -13.40
C SER A 599 22.04 28.22 -13.74
N VAL A 600 20.83 28.05 -13.19
CA VAL A 600 19.74 29.03 -13.33
C VAL A 600 19.94 30.24 -12.41
N LEU A 601 20.41 30.01 -11.17
CA LEU A 601 20.72 31.09 -10.22
C LEU A 601 21.92 31.93 -10.64
N LEU A 602 22.86 31.35 -11.37
CA LEU A 602 24.06 31.99 -11.90
C LEU A 602 23.86 32.59 -13.31
N ASP A 603 22.62 32.65 -13.81
CA ASP A 603 22.20 33.13 -15.14
C ASP A 603 22.94 32.44 -16.32
N SER A 604 23.49 31.24 -16.10
CA SER A 604 24.15 30.45 -17.15
C SER A 604 23.17 29.55 -17.93
N SER A 605 21.97 29.33 -17.39
CA SER A 605 20.83 28.70 -18.08
C SER A 605 19.55 29.50 -17.81
N ARG A 606 18.83 29.89 -18.87
CA ARG A 606 17.52 30.56 -18.76
C ARG A 606 16.33 29.60 -18.84
N ASP A 607 16.58 28.29 -18.94
CA ASP A 607 15.50 27.31 -19.12
C ASP A 607 14.90 26.87 -17.76
N PRO A 608 13.64 27.21 -17.46
CA PRO A 608 13.01 26.83 -16.20
C PRO A 608 12.85 25.30 -16.03
N TRP A 609 12.94 24.50 -17.12
CA TRP A 609 12.97 23.05 -17.02
C TRP A 609 14.27 22.51 -16.41
N THR A 610 15.40 23.18 -16.63
CA THR A 610 16.68 22.79 -16.00
C THR A 610 16.64 22.95 -14.48
N ALA A 611 15.98 24.00 -13.98
CA ALA A 611 15.72 24.17 -12.55
C ALA A 611 14.79 23.08 -11.99
N LEU A 612 13.77 22.65 -12.75
CA LEU A 612 12.86 21.58 -12.33
C LEU A 612 13.58 20.22 -12.23
N ILE A 613 14.46 19.92 -13.19
CA ILE A 613 15.29 18.72 -13.17
C ILE A 613 16.25 18.76 -11.97
N GLY A 614 16.93 19.90 -11.78
CA GLY A 614 17.85 20.10 -10.65
C GLY A 614 17.17 19.93 -9.30
N THR A 615 16.02 20.59 -9.08
CA THR A 615 15.25 20.50 -7.83
C THR A 615 14.74 19.09 -7.56
N THR A 616 14.29 18.35 -8.59
CA THR A 616 13.81 16.97 -8.40
C THR A 616 14.96 16.00 -8.11
N CYS A 617 16.12 16.17 -8.76
CA CYS A 617 17.34 15.42 -8.45
C CYS A 617 17.78 15.71 -7.00
N MET A 618 17.76 16.96 -6.56
CA MET A 618 18.08 17.31 -5.17
C MET A 618 17.14 16.60 -4.19
N ALA A 619 15.83 16.64 -4.43
CA ALA A 619 14.85 15.95 -3.58
C ALA A 619 15.08 14.43 -3.52
N ALA A 620 15.35 13.79 -4.66
CA ALA A 620 15.68 12.36 -4.75
C ALA A 620 17.00 12.03 -4.02
N GLY A 621 18.03 12.86 -4.20
CA GLY A 621 19.33 12.73 -3.53
C GLY A 621 19.24 12.87 -2.01
N THR A 622 18.49 13.86 -1.51
CA THR A 622 18.21 14.02 -0.07
C THR A 622 17.44 12.81 0.49
N ALA A 623 16.44 12.30 -0.23
CA ALA A 623 15.70 11.11 0.20
C ALA A 623 16.60 9.87 0.32
N LEU A 624 17.52 9.68 -0.64
CA LEU A 624 18.52 8.62 -0.59
C LEU A 624 19.51 8.78 0.57
N LEU A 625 20.00 10.00 0.81
CA LEU A 625 20.90 10.32 1.93
C LEU A 625 20.25 10.04 3.29
N VAL A 626 19.02 10.54 3.50
CA VAL A 626 18.26 10.28 4.73
C VAL A 626 18.01 8.79 4.91
N SER A 627 17.74 8.04 3.83
CA SER A 627 17.60 6.58 3.93
C SER A 627 18.90 5.89 4.38
N GLY A 628 20.06 6.42 3.99
CA GLY A 628 21.36 5.90 4.36
C GLY A 628 21.81 6.24 5.79
N THR A 629 21.18 7.21 6.45
CA THR A 629 21.47 7.55 7.86
C THR A 629 20.62 6.75 8.85
N HIS A 630 19.47 6.24 8.42
CA HIS A 630 18.60 5.43 9.26
C HIS A 630 19.21 4.06 9.59
N ARG A 631 19.37 3.78 10.89
CA ARG A 631 19.53 2.42 11.42
C ARG A 631 18.13 1.83 11.58
N PRO A 632 17.79 0.70 10.91
CA PRO A 632 16.59 -0.03 11.27
C PRO A 632 16.73 -0.59 12.69
N ASP A 633 15.65 -0.53 13.46
CA ASP A 633 15.55 -1.18 14.75
C ASP A 633 15.45 -2.70 14.51
N GLY A 634 16.57 -3.41 14.63
CA GLY A 634 16.63 -4.87 14.61
C GLY A 634 17.43 -5.50 13.44
N PRO A 635 18.00 -6.70 13.64
CA PRO A 635 18.79 -7.41 12.64
C PRO A 635 17.89 -8.03 11.56
N HIS A 636 17.88 -7.47 10.34
CA HIS A 636 17.32 -8.13 9.16
C HIS A 636 18.37 -9.04 8.49
N PRO A 637 18.12 -10.35 8.31
CA PRO A 637 19.09 -11.30 7.76
C PRO A 637 19.25 -11.23 6.22
N GLY A 638 18.87 -10.13 5.57
CA GLY A 638 18.93 -9.98 4.12
C GLY A 638 20.36 -9.71 3.63
N ARG A 639 21.04 -10.72 3.05
CA ARG A 639 22.31 -10.53 2.32
C ARG A 639 22.09 -9.58 1.14
N ALA A 640 22.92 -8.53 1.04
CA ALA A 640 22.90 -7.50 -0.01
C ALA A 640 22.91 -8.07 -1.46
N GLY A 641 23.41 -9.29 -1.66
CA GLY A 641 23.43 -9.98 -2.96
C GLY A 641 22.06 -10.31 -3.57
N ARG A 642 20.94 -10.25 -2.82
CA ARG A 642 19.60 -10.56 -3.34
C ARG A 642 18.88 -9.37 -4.00
N ILE A 643 19.35 -8.13 -3.82
CA ILE A 643 18.66 -6.93 -4.34
C ILE A 643 18.79 -6.85 -5.87
N GLY A 644 20.00 -7.04 -6.40
CA GLY A 644 20.25 -7.04 -7.85
C GLY A 644 19.49 -8.15 -8.58
N GLN A 645 19.42 -9.34 -7.99
CA GLN A 645 18.64 -10.46 -8.54
C GLN A 645 17.13 -10.17 -8.54
N ARG A 646 16.59 -9.59 -7.45
CA ARG A 646 15.18 -9.17 -7.37
C ARG A 646 14.86 -8.05 -8.36
N PHE A 647 15.77 -7.10 -8.52
CA PHE A 647 15.66 -6.04 -9.53
C PHE A 647 15.60 -6.66 -10.93
N ALA A 648 16.57 -7.50 -11.29
CA ALA A 648 16.64 -8.13 -12.61
C ALA A 648 15.40 -8.98 -12.91
N ALA A 649 14.96 -9.82 -11.97
CA ALA A 649 13.76 -10.63 -12.12
C ALA A 649 12.48 -9.78 -12.22
N GLY A 650 12.41 -8.68 -11.47
CA GLY A 650 11.31 -7.72 -11.56
C GLY A 650 11.31 -6.95 -12.87
N ALA A 651 12.49 -6.53 -13.34
CA ALA A 651 12.67 -5.81 -14.58
C ALA A 651 12.29 -6.67 -15.78
N VAL A 652 12.82 -7.89 -15.91
CA VAL A 652 12.50 -8.79 -17.03
C VAL A 652 10.99 -9.08 -17.11
N ARG A 653 10.38 -9.46 -15.99
CA ARG A 653 8.93 -9.78 -15.96
C ARG A 653 8.07 -8.54 -16.18
N GLY A 654 8.46 -7.41 -15.59
CA GLY A 654 7.80 -6.13 -15.76
C GLY A 654 7.85 -5.65 -17.21
N THR A 655 9.03 -5.70 -17.83
CA THR A 655 9.23 -5.30 -19.23
C THR A 655 8.35 -6.12 -20.13
N ALA A 656 8.34 -7.43 -19.98
CA ALA A 656 7.55 -8.30 -20.85
C ALA A 656 6.04 -8.09 -20.69
N ALA A 657 5.53 -7.96 -19.46
CA ALA A 657 4.11 -7.70 -19.22
C ALA A 657 3.69 -6.30 -19.70
N ALA A 658 4.49 -5.28 -19.40
CA ALA A 658 4.24 -3.90 -19.81
C ALA A 658 4.35 -3.73 -21.32
N LEU A 659 5.26 -4.43 -21.99
CA LEU A 659 5.42 -4.40 -23.45
C LEU A 659 4.23 -5.07 -24.15
N LEU A 660 3.76 -6.23 -23.65
CA LEU A 660 2.55 -6.87 -24.17
C LEU A 660 1.33 -5.93 -24.07
N ILE A 661 1.12 -5.33 -22.90
CA ILE A 661 -0.03 -4.45 -22.68
C ILE A 661 0.13 -3.12 -23.43
N GLY A 662 1.34 -2.57 -23.46
CA GLY A 662 1.67 -1.35 -24.19
C GLY A 662 1.42 -1.50 -25.68
N ILE A 663 1.95 -2.55 -26.32
CA ILE A 663 1.73 -2.82 -27.73
C ILE A 663 0.24 -3.03 -28.01
N THR A 664 -0.45 -3.89 -27.26
CA THR A 664 -1.89 -4.14 -27.48
C THR A 664 -2.74 -2.87 -27.32
N ALA A 665 -2.48 -2.06 -26.29
CA ALA A 665 -3.19 -0.81 -26.06
C ALA A 665 -2.90 0.26 -27.12
N CYS A 666 -1.65 0.37 -27.58
CA CYS A 666 -1.25 1.29 -28.64
C CYS A 666 -1.78 0.87 -30.01
N THR A 667 -1.82 -0.43 -30.32
CA THR A 667 -2.43 -0.93 -31.56
C THR A 667 -3.95 -0.69 -31.57
N ALA A 668 -4.65 -1.00 -30.47
CA ALA A 668 -6.09 -0.73 -30.34
C ALA A 668 -6.41 0.76 -30.47
N ALA A 669 -5.61 1.61 -29.80
CA ALA A 669 -5.67 3.06 -29.93
C ALA A 669 -5.50 3.53 -31.38
N GLY A 670 -4.43 3.09 -32.05
CA GLY A 670 -4.14 3.47 -33.42
C GLY A 670 -5.26 3.08 -34.38
N LEU A 671 -5.80 1.85 -34.26
CA LEU A 671 -6.92 1.40 -35.07
C LEU A 671 -8.19 2.23 -34.83
N ALA A 672 -8.52 2.51 -33.57
CA ALA A 672 -9.68 3.33 -33.22
C ALA A 672 -9.55 4.77 -33.77
N ALA A 673 -8.38 5.37 -33.58
CA ALA A 673 -8.09 6.72 -34.02
C ALA A 673 -8.11 6.86 -35.55
N VAL A 674 -7.52 5.89 -36.27
CA VAL A 674 -7.61 5.79 -37.74
C VAL A 674 -9.05 5.62 -38.18
N GLY A 675 -9.81 4.70 -37.56
CA GLY A 675 -11.20 4.44 -37.91
C GLY A 675 -12.08 5.68 -37.82
N VAL A 676 -11.99 6.40 -36.70
CA VAL A 676 -12.73 7.67 -36.49
C VAL A 676 -12.30 8.73 -37.51
N THR A 677 -11.00 8.86 -37.79
CA THR A 677 -10.50 9.84 -38.76
C THR A 677 -11.00 9.55 -40.18
N VAL A 678 -11.02 8.27 -40.58
CA VAL A 678 -11.54 7.85 -41.89
C VAL A 678 -13.04 8.13 -41.99
N LEU A 679 -13.82 7.77 -40.97
CA LEU A 679 -15.26 8.04 -40.89
C LEU A 679 -15.57 9.53 -41.00
N LYS A 680 -14.84 10.39 -40.28
CA LYS A 680 -14.99 11.86 -40.37
C LYS A 680 -14.71 12.40 -41.78
N SER A 681 -13.77 11.79 -42.50
CA SER A 681 -13.37 12.24 -43.84
C SER A 681 -14.30 11.77 -44.98
N ALA A 682 -15.11 10.73 -44.75
CA ALA A 682 -15.89 10.07 -45.80
C ALA A 682 -17.10 10.89 -46.32
N GLY A 683 -17.51 11.94 -45.61
CA GLY A 683 -18.70 12.75 -45.95
C GLY A 683 -18.39 14.22 -46.26
N VAL A 684 -17.14 14.58 -46.53
CA VAL A 684 -16.75 15.98 -46.75
C VAL A 684 -17.00 16.39 -48.20
N GLU A 685 -17.64 17.55 -48.38
CA GLU A 685 -17.95 18.15 -49.68
C GLU A 685 -16.68 18.42 -50.52
N ASP A 686 -16.76 18.21 -51.84
CA ASP A 686 -15.64 18.50 -52.74
C ASP A 686 -15.52 20.01 -52.97
N LEU A 687 -14.34 20.56 -52.66
CA LEU A 687 -14.05 21.99 -52.78
C LEU A 687 -13.27 22.34 -54.05
N ALA A 688 -12.93 21.38 -54.91
CA ALA A 688 -12.18 21.64 -56.13
C ALA A 688 -12.82 22.76 -56.98
N GLY A 689 -12.04 23.79 -57.33
CA GLY A 689 -12.50 24.94 -58.11
C GLY A 689 -13.21 26.04 -57.30
N ARG A 690 -13.49 25.83 -56.01
CA ARG A 690 -14.15 26.84 -55.16
C ARG A 690 -13.17 27.86 -54.59
N ARG A 691 -13.72 29.01 -54.17
CA ARG A 691 -13.00 30.06 -53.44
C ARG A 691 -13.76 30.42 -52.16
N ILE A 692 -13.12 30.27 -51.00
CA ILE A 692 -13.75 30.51 -49.67
C ILE A 692 -12.77 31.33 -48.84
N ASP A 693 -13.22 32.45 -48.25
CA ASP A 693 -12.42 33.30 -47.35
C ASP A 693 -11.02 33.68 -47.88
N GLY A 694 -10.90 33.92 -49.19
CA GLY A 694 -9.61 34.25 -49.83
C GLY A 694 -8.73 33.05 -50.19
N TRP A 695 -9.12 31.83 -49.82
CA TRP A 695 -8.50 30.58 -50.23
C TRP A 695 -9.04 30.09 -51.57
N ARG A 696 -8.15 29.59 -52.44
CA ARG A 696 -8.50 28.90 -53.69
C ARG A 696 -8.17 27.42 -53.56
N PHE A 697 -9.11 26.57 -53.95
CA PHE A 697 -8.97 25.12 -53.87
C PHE A 697 -8.86 24.51 -55.25
N ALA A 698 -7.93 23.59 -55.45
CA ALA A 698 -7.76 22.86 -56.71
C ALA A 698 -7.32 21.43 -56.46
N SER A 699 -7.78 20.50 -57.31
CA SER A 699 -7.29 19.12 -57.32
C SER A 699 -6.81 18.76 -58.73
N ARG A 700 -5.59 18.24 -58.85
CA ARG A 700 -4.99 17.74 -60.09
C ARG A 700 -4.13 16.52 -59.78
N ASP A 701 -4.24 15.47 -60.59
CA ASP A 701 -3.41 14.26 -60.51
C ASP A 701 -3.31 13.65 -59.09
N GLY A 702 -4.44 13.63 -58.37
CA GLY A 702 -4.51 13.11 -57.00
C GLY A 702 -3.89 14.02 -55.92
N VAL A 703 -3.38 15.20 -56.29
CA VAL A 703 -2.89 16.22 -55.36
C VAL A 703 -3.98 17.27 -55.14
N ARG A 704 -4.31 17.55 -53.89
CA ARG A 704 -5.25 18.61 -53.49
C ARG A 704 -4.47 19.80 -52.96
N THR A 705 -4.84 21.00 -53.38
CA THR A 705 -4.13 22.22 -53.02
C THR A 705 -5.09 23.28 -52.51
N ALA A 706 -4.72 23.93 -51.41
CA ALA A 706 -5.40 25.11 -50.90
C ALA A 706 -4.39 26.25 -50.84
N VAL A 707 -4.64 27.32 -51.61
CA VAL A 707 -3.69 28.41 -51.78
C VAL A 707 -4.31 29.73 -51.35
N THR A 708 -3.57 30.50 -50.57
CA THR A 708 -3.91 31.89 -50.24
C THR A 708 -2.75 32.83 -50.57
N THR A 709 -3.10 34.07 -50.87
CA THR A 709 -2.18 35.20 -51.03
C THR A 709 -2.27 36.18 -49.87
N ARG A 710 -3.11 35.88 -48.87
CA ARG A 710 -3.09 36.62 -47.61
C ARG A 710 -1.75 36.34 -46.90
N PRO A 711 -1.06 37.38 -46.42
CA PRO A 711 0.19 37.18 -45.71
C PRO A 711 -0.05 36.34 -44.46
N LEU A 712 0.78 35.32 -44.27
CA LEU A 712 0.78 34.46 -43.09
C LEU A 712 2.05 34.73 -42.31
N HIS A 713 1.90 35.17 -41.07
CA HIS A 713 2.99 35.35 -40.12
C HIS A 713 3.06 34.15 -39.18
N GLY A 714 4.26 33.81 -38.73
CA GLY A 714 4.47 32.66 -37.87
C GLY A 714 5.90 32.49 -37.41
N ARG A 715 6.18 31.38 -36.72
CA ARG A 715 7.53 30.96 -36.33
C ARG A 715 7.86 29.60 -36.94
N MET A 716 9.10 29.47 -37.42
CA MET A 716 9.61 28.27 -38.06
C MET A 716 10.66 27.64 -37.16
N LEU A 717 10.46 26.37 -36.81
CA LEU A 717 11.43 25.54 -36.09
C LEU A 717 12.28 24.77 -37.11
N ILE A 718 13.59 24.92 -37.02
CA ILE A 718 14.60 24.25 -37.85
C ILE A 718 15.27 23.20 -36.95
N PRO A 719 15.02 21.88 -37.17
CA PRO A 719 15.50 20.84 -36.26
C PRO A 719 17.02 20.59 -36.29
N GLY A 720 17.69 20.95 -37.38
CA GLY A 720 19.11 20.69 -37.67
C GLY A 720 19.34 20.55 -39.18
N ASP A 721 20.60 20.42 -39.60
CA ASP A 721 20.97 20.34 -41.02
C ASP A 721 20.35 19.12 -41.73
N GLY A 722 19.66 19.36 -42.85
CA GLY A 722 19.01 18.33 -43.68
C GLY A 722 17.60 17.91 -43.24
N ALA A 723 17.11 18.36 -42.08
CA ALA A 723 15.74 18.11 -41.63
C ALA A 723 14.75 19.13 -42.22
N ARG A 724 13.51 18.69 -42.52
CA ARG A 724 12.46 19.61 -43.00
C ARG A 724 12.04 20.59 -41.89
N PRO A 725 11.93 21.90 -42.17
CA PRO A 725 11.44 22.88 -41.20
C PRO A 725 9.97 22.65 -40.81
N ILE A 726 9.56 23.20 -39.68
CA ILE A 726 8.20 23.10 -39.15
C ILE A 726 7.66 24.51 -38.93
N ALA A 727 6.48 24.80 -39.48
CA ALA A 727 5.86 26.12 -39.39
C ALA A 727 4.71 26.14 -38.37
N TYR A 728 4.65 27.18 -37.56
CA TYR A 728 3.60 27.47 -36.58
C TYR A 728 2.92 28.82 -36.93
N PRO A 729 1.60 28.98 -36.75
CA PRO A 729 0.89 30.21 -37.09
C PRO A 729 1.01 31.30 -36.00
N GLY A 730 0.97 32.56 -36.43
CA GLY A 730 0.86 33.71 -35.52
C GLY A 730 2.02 33.84 -34.53
N ASP A 731 1.71 34.20 -33.29
CA ASP A 731 2.68 34.33 -32.20
C ASP A 731 2.91 33.02 -31.43
N ALA A 732 2.37 31.89 -31.93
CA ALA A 732 2.56 30.59 -31.28
C ALA A 732 4.05 30.27 -31.20
N GLU A 733 4.56 30.12 -29.97
CA GLU A 733 5.96 29.88 -29.75
C GLU A 733 6.25 28.37 -29.92
N PRO A 734 7.10 27.98 -30.90
CA PRO A 734 7.44 26.58 -31.07
C PRO A 734 8.06 26.04 -29.78
N PRO A 735 7.70 24.83 -29.35
CA PRO A 735 8.31 24.24 -28.18
C PRO A 735 9.82 24.07 -28.37
N ASP A 736 10.59 24.46 -27.35
CA ASP A 736 12.03 24.24 -27.24
C ASP A 736 12.81 24.74 -28.47
N CYS A 737 12.74 26.05 -28.71
CA CYS A 737 13.50 26.75 -29.75
C CYS A 737 15.02 26.59 -29.62
N THR A 738 15.50 26.28 -28.42
CA THR A 738 16.86 25.88 -28.11
C THR A 738 16.81 24.73 -27.10
N ILE A 739 17.54 23.64 -27.37
CA ILE A 739 17.78 22.58 -26.39
C ILE A 739 19.28 22.61 -26.08
N PRO A 740 19.72 22.77 -24.81
CA PRO A 740 21.14 22.89 -24.47
C PRO A 740 22.04 21.73 -24.93
N LEU A 741 21.46 20.59 -25.27
CA LEU A 741 22.13 19.37 -25.73
C LEU A 741 22.14 19.19 -27.26
N VAL A 742 21.47 20.07 -28.02
CA VAL A 742 21.34 20.01 -29.48
C VAL A 742 21.56 21.41 -30.06
N GLU A 743 22.82 21.75 -30.35
CA GLU A 743 23.24 23.12 -30.72
C GLU A 743 22.68 23.60 -32.08
N ASP A 744 22.33 22.69 -32.99
CA ASP A 744 21.90 23.03 -34.35
C ASP A 744 20.39 23.40 -34.48
N ARG A 745 19.65 23.37 -33.37
CA ARG A 745 18.21 23.63 -33.36
C ARG A 745 17.92 25.13 -33.23
N MET A 746 17.13 25.69 -34.16
CA MET A 746 16.82 27.13 -34.15
C MET A 746 15.36 27.43 -34.48
N CYS A 747 14.81 28.48 -33.87
CA CYS A 747 13.55 29.09 -34.28
C CYS A 747 13.77 30.43 -34.99
N ARG A 748 13.09 30.63 -36.12
CA ARG A 748 13.10 31.92 -36.84
C ARG A 748 11.68 32.41 -37.12
N PRO A 749 11.37 33.70 -36.92
CA PRO A 749 10.11 34.25 -37.39
C PRO A 749 10.07 34.18 -38.92
N PHE A 750 8.88 33.97 -39.49
CA PHE A 750 8.66 33.97 -40.92
C PHE A 750 7.44 34.81 -41.29
N THR A 751 7.48 35.37 -42.50
CA THR A 751 6.34 36.01 -43.14
C THR A 751 6.22 35.46 -44.54
N SER A 752 5.12 34.75 -44.80
CA SER A 752 4.84 34.15 -46.09
C SER A 752 3.85 35.01 -46.88
N ARG A 753 4.24 35.49 -48.07
CA ARG A 753 3.36 36.28 -48.95
C ARG A 753 2.38 35.43 -49.75
N ARG A 754 2.66 34.13 -49.86
CA ARG A 754 1.83 33.13 -50.52
C ARG A 754 2.02 31.81 -49.80
N THR A 755 0.92 31.24 -49.32
CA THR A 755 0.90 29.97 -48.61
C THR A 755 0.08 28.97 -49.40
N ALA A 756 0.66 27.80 -49.66
CA ALA A 756 0.00 26.70 -50.33
C ALA A 756 0.07 25.46 -49.45
N PHE A 757 -1.09 24.94 -49.05
CA PHE A 757 -1.21 23.60 -48.49
C PHE A 757 -1.37 22.62 -49.63
N GLU A 758 -0.52 21.61 -49.69
CA GLU A 758 -0.58 20.54 -50.67
C GLU A 758 -0.84 19.24 -49.93
N SER A 759 -1.82 18.46 -50.39
CA SER A 759 -2.16 17.16 -49.85
C SER A 759 -2.02 16.09 -50.92
N ARG A 760 -1.23 15.06 -50.61
CA ARG A 760 -1.08 13.86 -51.45
C ARG A 760 -1.42 12.65 -50.60
N GLU A 761 -2.44 11.88 -51.01
CA GLU A 761 -2.95 10.72 -50.24
C GLU A 761 -3.31 11.05 -48.77
N GLY A 762 -3.71 12.29 -48.49
CA GLY A 762 -4.04 12.76 -47.14
C GLY A 762 -2.85 13.25 -46.31
N VAL A 763 -1.63 13.29 -46.88
CA VAL A 763 -0.45 13.91 -46.25
C VAL A 763 -0.39 15.37 -46.64
N VAL A 764 -0.56 16.26 -45.67
CA VAL A 764 -0.51 17.71 -45.88
C VAL A 764 0.90 18.26 -45.63
N VAL A 765 1.44 18.98 -46.60
CA VAL A 765 2.66 19.80 -46.49
C VAL A 765 2.31 21.26 -46.78
N VAL A 766 3.03 22.20 -46.16
CA VAL A 766 2.85 23.62 -46.45
C VAL A 766 4.06 24.17 -47.18
N ARG A 767 3.80 24.90 -48.25
CA ARG A 767 4.79 25.63 -49.03
C ARG A 767 4.63 27.11 -48.76
N LEU A 768 5.69 27.72 -48.22
CA LEU A 768 5.73 29.10 -47.77
C LEU A 768 6.64 29.91 -48.70
N ALA A 769 6.11 30.97 -49.31
CA ALA A 769 6.91 31.94 -50.06
C ALA A 769 7.61 32.91 -49.10
N LEU A 770 8.87 32.61 -48.77
CA LEU A 770 9.72 33.41 -47.87
C LEU A 770 10.69 34.29 -48.67
N ALA A 771 11.39 35.21 -48.00
CA ALA A 771 12.33 36.15 -48.64
C ALA A 771 13.47 35.45 -49.42
N GLY A 772 13.85 34.23 -49.02
CA GLY A 772 14.87 33.42 -49.68
C GLY A 772 14.35 32.39 -50.70
N GLY A 773 13.04 32.39 -51.01
CA GLY A 773 12.43 31.44 -51.94
C GLY A 773 11.27 30.65 -51.34
N MET A 774 10.81 29.63 -52.06
CA MET A 774 9.77 28.71 -51.58
C MET A 774 10.38 27.68 -50.63
N THR A 775 9.91 27.66 -49.39
CA THR A 775 10.32 26.67 -48.39
C THR A 775 9.18 25.70 -48.13
N GLU A 776 9.46 24.41 -48.25
CA GLU A 776 8.52 23.35 -47.86
C GLU A 776 8.71 23.04 -46.38
N ALA A 777 7.62 23.07 -45.62
CA ALA A 777 7.61 22.85 -44.18
C ALA A 777 6.44 21.96 -43.75
N TYR A 778 6.56 21.35 -42.59
CA TYR A 778 5.43 20.68 -41.96
C TYR A 778 4.46 21.70 -41.33
N PRO A 779 3.15 21.61 -41.58
CA PRO A 779 2.17 22.54 -41.03
C PRO A 779 1.76 22.17 -39.59
N ALA A 780 2.52 22.59 -38.57
CA ALA A 780 2.15 22.37 -37.17
C ALA A 780 1.14 23.43 -36.70
N ASN A 781 0.00 22.99 -36.14
CA ASN A 781 -1.10 23.86 -35.65
C ASN A 781 -1.66 24.87 -36.67
N LEU A 782 -1.31 24.70 -37.95
CA LEU A 782 -1.74 25.56 -39.05
C LEU A 782 -3.16 25.22 -39.55
N ARG A 783 -3.82 24.25 -38.92
CA ARG A 783 -5.19 23.81 -39.22
C ARG A 783 -6.22 24.91 -38.97
N SER A 784 -6.03 25.70 -37.92
CA SER A 784 -6.90 26.81 -37.54
C SER A 784 -6.98 27.90 -38.61
N VAL A 785 -5.89 28.10 -39.37
CA VAL A 785 -5.77 29.09 -40.46
C VAL A 785 -6.60 28.70 -41.70
N LEU A 786 -6.93 27.42 -41.86
CA LEU A 786 -7.79 26.93 -42.94
C LEU A 786 -9.28 27.11 -42.60
N PRO A 787 -10.12 27.46 -43.60
CA PRO A 787 -11.57 27.46 -43.44
C PRO A 787 -12.07 26.09 -42.98
N ALA A 788 -13.11 26.05 -42.12
CA ALA A 788 -13.67 24.82 -41.58
C ALA A 788 -13.92 23.71 -42.63
N PRO A 789 -14.56 23.98 -43.80
CA PRO A 789 -14.79 22.94 -44.82
C PRO A 789 -13.48 22.46 -45.48
N ALA A 790 -12.45 23.31 -45.57
CA ALA A 790 -11.17 22.96 -46.17
C ALA A 790 -10.36 21.96 -45.34
N ARG A 791 -10.55 21.95 -44.01
CA ARG A 791 -9.82 21.08 -43.08
C ARG A 791 -10.07 19.61 -43.41
N GLY A 792 -11.33 19.21 -43.55
CA GLY A 792 -11.70 17.83 -43.87
C GLY A 792 -11.43 17.45 -45.33
N TRP A 793 -11.52 18.41 -46.26
CA TRP A 793 -11.31 18.16 -47.69
C TRP A 793 -9.82 17.92 -48.01
N LEU A 794 -8.91 18.71 -47.44
CA LEU A 794 -7.47 18.49 -47.63
C LEU A 794 -7.00 17.16 -47.03
N THR A 795 -7.62 16.69 -45.97
CA THR A 795 -7.19 15.47 -45.28
C THR A 795 -7.84 14.21 -45.81
N GLN A 796 -8.69 14.20 -46.85
CA GLN A 796 -9.18 12.91 -47.36
C GLN A 796 -8.04 12.07 -47.97
N GLY A 797 -8.06 10.77 -47.70
CA GLY A 797 -7.06 9.83 -48.18
C GLY A 797 -7.34 8.39 -47.71
N PRO A 798 -6.64 7.40 -48.31
CA PRO A 798 -6.82 5.99 -47.98
C PRO A 798 -6.40 5.69 -46.53
N ALA A 799 -7.13 4.78 -45.87
CA ALA A 799 -6.85 4.37 -44.49
C ALA A 799 -5.46 3.72 -44.33
N THR A 800 -4.99 3.03 -45.38
CA THR A 800 -3.70 2.33 -45.43
C THR A 800 -2.51 3.26 -45.24
N GLY A 801 -2.51 4.43 -45.92
CA GLY A 801 -1.45 5.43 -45.78
C GLY A 801 -1.37 6.01 -44.36
N LEU A 802 -2.53 6.24 -43.73
CA LEU A 802 -2.58 6.71 -42.34
C LEU A 802 -2.09 5.64 -41.36
N LEU A 803 -2.48 4.37 -41.56
CA LEU A 803 -2.04 3.24 -40.75
C LEU A 803 -0.52 3.06 -40.77
N VAL A 804 0.09 3.05 -41.96
CA VAL A 804 1.54 2.89 -42.12
C VAL A 804 2.31 4.02 -41.43
N ARG A 805 1.77 5.24 -41.43
CA ARG A 805 2.39 6.40 -40.77
C ARG A 805 2.25 6.39 -39.26
N CYS A 806 1.10 5.94 -38.75
CA CYS A 806 0.80 5.91 -37.32
C CYS A 806 1.41 4.70 -36.60
N LEU A 807 1.61 3.57 -37.28
CA LEU A 807 2.08 2.33 -36.65
C LEU A 807 3.47 2.44 -36.01
N PRO A 808 4.52 3.00 -36.68
CA PRO A 808 5.85 3.14 -36.08
C PRO A 808 5.90 3.93 -34.77
N PRO A 809 5.31 5.15 -34.65
CA PRO A 809 5.34 5.88 -33.39
C PRO A 809 4.51 5.17 -32.29
N PHE A 810 3.40 4.52 -32.63
CA PHE A 810 2.65 3.72 -31.65
C PHE A 810 3.46 2.53 -31.13
N MET A 811 4.20 1.84 -32.00
CA MET A 811 5.09 0.74 -31.60
C MET A 811 6.25 1.25 -30.74
N ALA A 812 6.86 2.38 -31.10
CA ALA A 812 7.93 3.01 -30.33
C ALA A 812 7.45 3.39 -28.91
N VAL A 813 6.24 3.95 -28.79
CA VAL A 813 5.62 4.24 -27.48
C VAL A 813 5.34 2.95 -26.70
N GLY A 814 4.85 1.90 -27.35
CA GLY A 814 4.67 0.59 -26.70
C GLY A 814 5.97 0.00 -26.15
N VAL A 815 7.08 0.14 -26.87
CA VAL A 815 8.42 -0.27 -26.41
C VAL A 815 8.89 0.59 -25.23
N LEU A 816 8.72 1.92 -25.30
CA LEU A 816 9.06 2.83 -24.21
C LEU A 816 8.26 2.48 -22.93
N ILE A 817 6.96 2.23 -23.06
CA ILE A 817 6.08 1.75 -21.97
C ILE A 817 6.62 0.45 -21.39
N GLY A 818 7.08 -0.49 -22.23
CA GLY A 818 7.71 -1.73 -21.81
C GLY A 818 8.97 -1.49 -20.97
N LEU A 819 9.91 -0.67 -21.46
CA LEU A 819 11.15 -0.36 -20.76
C LEU A 819 10.91 0.34 -19.42
N VAL A 820 10.06 1.36 -19.42
CA VAL A 820 9.67 2.10 -18.21
C VAL A 820 8.96 1.20 -17.20
N GLY A 821 7.99 0.39 -17.66
CA GLY A 821 7.28 -0.56 -16.81
C GLY A 821 8.21 -1.62 -16.20
N GLY A 822 9.20 -2.07 -16.96
CA GLY A 822 10.30 -2.91 -16.49
C GLY A 822 11.08 -2.26 -15.35
N CYS A 823 11.57 -1.04 -15.54
CA CYS A 823 12.29 -0.30 -14.49
C CYS A 823 11.44 -0.15 -13.23
N VAL A 824 10.18 0.28 -13.35
CA VAL A 824 9.25 0.42 -12.20
C VAL A 824 9.08 -0.91 -11.47
N CYS A 825 8.80 -2.00 -12.19
CA CYS A 825 8.63 -3.32 -11.59
C CYS A 825 9.93 -3.83 -10.93
N GLY A 826 11.08 -3.58 -11.56
CA GLY A 826 12.40 -3.90 -11.02
C GLY A 826 12.65 -3.18 -9.71
N VAL A 827 12.43 -1.86 -9.66
CA VAL A 827 12.55 -1.05 -8.43
C VAL A 827 11.58 -1.55 -7.37
N TYR A 828 10.32 -1.77 -7.72
CA TYR A 828 9.34 -2.23 -6.74
C TYR A 828 9.70 -3.61 -6.20
N ARG A 829 10.20 -4.55 -7.00
CA ARG A 829 10.64 -5.85 -6.47
C ARG A 829 11.94 -5.77 -5.67
N ALA A 830 12.85 -4.89 -6.07
CA ALA A 830 14.11 -4.71 -5.36
C ALA A 830 13.88 -4.07 -3.99
N LEU A 831 12.99 -3.07 -3.93
CA LEU A 831 12.80 -2.18 -2.79
C LEU A 831 11.56 -2.47 -1.95
N SER A 832 10.54 -3.15 -2.47
CA SER A 832 9.31 -3.48 -1.72
C SER A 832 9.52 -4.76 -0.93
N VAL A 833 10.19 -4.63 0.20
CA VAL A 833 10.11 -5.63 1.26
C VAL A 833 8.98 -5.17 2.18
N PRO A 834 7.93 -5.99 2.43
CA PRO A 834 6.94 -5.66 3.45
C PRO A 834 7.64 -5.25 4.74
N SER A 835 7.28 -4.09 5.30
CA SER A 835 7.78 -3.72 6.61
C SER A 835 7.35 -4.78 7.59
N ASP A 836 8.22 -5.09 8.54
CA ASP A 836 7.87 -6.02 9.60
C ASP A 836 6.94 -5.30 10.58
N ILE A 837 5.66 -5.28 10.22
CA ILE A 837 4.56 -4.66 10.97
C ILE A 837 4.50 -5.20 12.40
N MET A 838 4.92 -6.44 12.60
CA MET A 838 4.83 -7.14 13.87
C MET A 838 6.10 -6.98 14.73
N ARG A 839 7.27 -6.75 14.11
CA ARG A 839 8.54 -6.45 14.82
C ARG A 839 8.89 -4.97 14.96
N ALA A 840 8.13 -4.06 14.35
CA ALA A 840 8.36 -2.63 14.53
C ALA A 840 8.26 -2.29 16.03
N ALA A 841 9.31 -1.66 16.58
CA ALA A 841 9.35 -1.20 17.97
C ALA A 841 8.15 -0.31 18.39
N GLY A 842 7.41 0.21 17.39
CA GLY A 842 6.03 0.68 17.55
C GLY A 842 5.43 1.23 16.24
N PRO A 843 4.18 1.69 16.29
CA PRO A 843 3.48 2.32 15.15
C PRO A 843 4.24 3.53 14.57
N GLY A 844 4.94 4.30 15.43
CA GLY A 844 5.73 5.45 14.99
C GLY A 844 7.00 5.09 14.21
N SER A 845 7.67 3.99 14.54
CA SER A 845 8.88 3.56 13.81
C SER A 845 8.53 2.93 12.45
N SER A 846 7.44 2.18 12.36
CA SER A 846 6.92 1.68 11.07
C SER A 846 6.49 2.82 10.14
N LEU A 847 5.80 3.85 10.65
CA LEU A 847 5.43 5.03 9.85
C LEU A 847 6.64 5.78 9.31
N ARG A 848 7.68 5.99 10.14
CA ARG A 848 8.91 6.67 9.72
C ARG A 848 9.66 5.86 8.67
N THR A 849 9.73 4.54 8.84
CA THR A 849 10.36 3.60 7.90
C THR A 849 9.61 3.56 6.57
N ASP A 850 8.28 3.52 6.57
CA ASP A 850 7.50 3.56 5.33
C ASP A 850 7.60 4.92 4.63
N ARG A 851 7.65 6.02 5.40
CA ARG A 851 7.87 7.37 4.85
C ARG A 851 9.17 7.45 4.07
N THR A 852 10.29 7.04 4.69
CA THR A 852 11.59 7.07 4.02
C THR A 852 11.63 6.11 2.83
N ALA A 853 11.08 4.89 2.99
CA ALA A 853 10.96 3.94 1.89
C ALA A 853 10.14 4.48 0.70
N SER A 854 9.09 5.26 0.96
CA SER A 854 8.23 5.84 -0.07
C SER A 854 8.91 6.98 -0.82
N PHE A 855 9.59 7.90 -0.11
CA PHE A 855 10.38 8.95 -0.77
C PHE A 855 11.55 8.38 -1.57
N THR A 856 12.27 7.40 -1.02
CA THR A 856 13.40 6.79 -1.73
C THR A 856 12.93 6.07 -2.99
N ARG A 857 11.82 5.31 -2.93
CA ARG A 857 11.25 4.67 -4.13
C ARG A 857 10.80 5.69 -5.16
N ALA A 858 10.06 6.73 -4.75
CA ALA A 858 9.61 7.77 -5.66
C ALA A 858 10.80 8.45 -6.37
N GLY A 859 11.86 8.78 -5.63
CA GLY A 859 13.09 9.35 -6.20
C GLY A 859 13.83 8.40 -7.14
N VAL A 860 14.00 7.12 -6.76
CA VAL A 860 14.66 6.11 -7.61
C VAL A 860 13.86 5.83 -8.88
N VAL A 861 12.53 5.73 -8.79
CA VAL A 861 11.65 5.59 -9.96
C VAL A 861 11.78 6.80 -10.87
N ALA A 862 11.66 8.02 -10.33
CA ALA A 862 11.80 9.24 -11.12
C ALA A 862 13.16 9.31 -11.85
N LEU A 863 14.26 9.00 -11.15
CA LEU A 863 15.61 9.05 -11.72
C LEU A 863 15.85 7.96 -12.78
N LEU A 864 15.40 6.72 -12.55
CA LEU A 864 15.55 5.64 -13.53
C LEU A 864 14.69 5.87 -14.77
N VAL A 865 13.48 6.41 -14.60
CA VAL A 865 12.62 6.78 -15.74
C VAL A 865 13.26 7.90 -16.52
N ALA A 866 13.79 8.93 -15.85
CA ALA A 866 14.56 9.99 -16.51
C ALA A 866 15.75 9.41 -17.30
N LEU A 867 16.53 8.48 -16.71
CA LEU A 867 17.65 7.83 -17.39
C LEU A 867 17.23 7.04 -18.64
N VAL A 868 16.06 6.41 -18.64
CA VAL A 868 15.50 5.70 -19.80
C VAL A 868 14.96 6.67 -20.86
N CYS A 869 14.38 7.79 -20.43
CA CYS A 869 13.77 8.78 -21.34
C CYS A 869 14.80 9.71 -22.00
N VAL A 870 15.93 10.03 -21.35
CA VAL A 870 16.96 10.95 -21.88
C VAL A 870 17.55 10.47 -23.22
N PRO A 871 17.95 9.21 -23.41
CA PRO A 871 18.43 8.71 -24.71
C PRO A 871 17.40 8.86 -25.84
N VAL A 872 16.09 8.76 -25.51
CA VAL A 872 15.00 8.98 -26.47
C VAL A 872 14.94 10.44 -26.93
N MET A 873 15.40 11.39 -26.11
CA MET A 873 15.47 12.81 -26.46
C MET A 873 16.66 13.15 -27.37
N VAL A 874 17.73 12.34 -27.33
CA VAL A 874 18.99 12.60 -28.06
C VAL A 874 19.03 11.91 -29.42
N LEU A 875 18.09 11.00 -29.71
CA LEU A 875 17.99 10.33 -31.01
C LEU A 875 17.59 11.35 -32.13
N PRO A 876 18.40 11.53 -33.20
CA PRO A 876 18.26 12.62 -34.19
C PRO A 876 17.01 12.63 -35.12
N GLY A 877 15.89 11.98 -34.76
CA GLY A 877 14.71 11.91 -35.62
C GLY A 877 13.63 12.93 -35.26
N ASP A 878 12.90 13.45 -36.27
CA ASP A 878 11.69 14.24 -36.09
C ASP A 878 10.51 13.34 -35.68
N TRP A 879 10.61 12.69 -34.52
CA TRP A 879 9.66 11.69 -33.99
C TRP A 879 8.33 12.29 -33.49
N GLY A 880 7.95 13.48 -33.97
CA GLY A 880 6.70 14.13 -33.60
C GLY A 880 6.54 14.29 -32.09
N GLY A 881 7.49 14.93 -31.41
CA GLY A 881 7.31 15.37 -30.02
C GLY A 881 7.45 14.30 -28.91
N LEU A 882 7.93 13.08 -29.22
CA LEU A 882 8.25 12.07 -28.19
C LEU A 882 9.22 12.58 -27.09
N ALA A 883 10.08 13.56 -27.40
CA ALA A 883 10.93 14.22 -26.42
C ALA A 883 10.11 14.89 -25.29
N HIS A 884 8.96 15.50 -25.61
CA HIS A 884 8.05 16.09 -24.61
C HIS A 884 7.34 15.05 -23.76
N VAL A 885 7.03 13.88 -24.34
CA VAL A 885 6.47 12.76 -23.58
C VAL A 885 7.48 12.27 -22.56
N GLY A 886 8.74 12.15 -22.95
CA GLY A 886 9.85 11.79 -22.07
C GLY A 886 10.04 12.76 -20.90
N THR A 887 10.01 14.07 -21.15
CA THR A 887 10.17 15.09 -20.09
C THR A 887 8.97 15.17 -19.16
N ARG A 888 7.78 14.80 -19.63
CA ARG A 888 6.54 14.79 -18.82
C ARG A 888 6.28 13.47 -18.08
N LEU A 889 7.06 12.40 -18.30
CA LEU A 889 6.75 11.07 -17.78
C LEU A 889 7.23 10.82 -16.34
N TRP A 890 8.43 11.29 -16.00
CA TRP A 890 9.13 10.88 -14.78
C TRP A 890 8.59 11.54 -13.51
N LEU A 891 8.15 12.81 -13.60
CA LEU A 891 7.50 13.56 -12.51
C LEU A 891 6.18 12.92 -12.04
N PRO A 892 5.18 12.65 -12.92
CA PRO A 892 3.97 11.96 -12.53
C PRO A 892 4.22 10.55 -11.99
N LEU A 893 5.21 9.82 -12.53
CA LEU A 893 5.52 8.46 -12.05
C LEU A 893 6.07 8.45 -10.63
N GLY A 894 6.97 9.39 -10.32
CA GLY A 894 7.47 9.58 -8.96
C GLY A 894 6.35 10.00 -7.99
N ALA A 895 5.50 10.94 -8.41
CA ALA A 895 4.34 11.38 -7.63
C ALA A 895 3.33 10.25 -7.41
N ALA A 896 3.06 9.42 -8.42
CA ALA A 896 2.21 8.25 -8.34
C ALA A 896 2.76 7.18 -7.39
N ALA A 897 4.08 6.92 -7.44
CA ALA A 897 4.74 5.98 -6.53
C ALA A 897 4.59 6.41 -5.06
N LEU A 898 4.71 7.72 -4.80
CA LEU A 898 4.46 8.31 -3.49
C LEU A 898 2.98 8.22 -3.10
N ALA A 899 2.07 8.57 -4.01
CA ALA A 899 0.63 8.62 -3.73
C ALA A 899 -0.01 7.24 -3.51
N LEU A 900 0.53 6.20 -4.14
CA LEU A 900 0.08 4.82 -3.94
C LEU A 900 0.73 4.14 -2.73
N SER A 901 1.64 4.82 -2.01
CA SER A 901 2.22 4.29 -0.78
C SER A 901 1.24 4.36 0.40
N ALA A 902 1.48 3.51 1.42
CA ALA A 902 0.73 3.54 2.67
C ALA A 902 0.85 4.91 3.36
N TRP A 903 2.06 5.48 3.41
CA TRP A 903 2.30 6.81 3.95
C TRP A 903 1.55 7.92 3.19
N GLY A 904 1.54 7.89 1.85
CA GLY A 904 0.85 8.88 1.03
C GLY A 904 -0.65 8.92 1.32
N ARG A 905 -1.29 7.74 1.33
CA ARG A 905 -2.71 7.61 1.67
C ARG A 905 -3.02 8.02 3.10
N PHE A 906 -2.17 7.62 4.05
CA PHE A 906 -2.26 8.08 5.44
C PHE A 906 -2.16 9.60 5.56
N ALA A 907 -1.27 10.25 4.81
CA ALA A 907 -1.08 11.69 4.87
C ALA A 907 -2.37 12.44 4.48
N VAL A 908 -3.03 12.02 3.40
CA VAL A 908 -4.30 12.61 2.97
C VAL A 908 -5.43 12.30 3.96
N ALA A 909 -5.53 11.05 4.42
CA ALA A 909 -6.54 10.66 5.39
C ALA A 909 -6.42 11.46 6.70
N ARG A 910 -5.19 11.68 7.17
CA ARG A 910 -4.89 12.50 8.35
C ARG A 910 -5.30 13.96 8.15
N VAL A 911 -4.98 14.56 7.00
CA VAL A 911 -5.35 15.96 6.71
C VAL A 911 -6.88 16.10 6.67
N TRP A 912 -7.58 15.21 5.97
CA TRP A 912 -9.04 15.25 5.89
C TRP A 912 -9.71 15.07 7.27
N LEU A 913 -9.25 14.11 8.07
CA LEU A 913 -9.78 13.88 9.43
C LEU A 913 -9.48 15.04 10.39
N ALA A 914 -8.38 15.75 10.17
CA ALA A 914 -8.03 16.94 10.95
C ALA A 914 -8.86 18.17 10.56
N VAL A 915 -9.02 18.43 9.25
CA VAL A 915 -9.83 19.54 8.73
C VAL A 915 -11.31 19.36 9.10
N THR A 916 -11.81 18.13 9.13
CA THR A 916 -13.19 17.82 9.55
C THR A 916 -13.39 17.79 11.07
N GLY A 917 -12.36 18.10 11.87
CA GLY A 917 -12.43 18.14 13.34
C GLY A 917 -12.61 16.77 14.02
N ARG A 918 -12.52 15.67 13.27
CA ARG A 918 -12.75 14.30 13.79
C ARG A 918 -11.54 13.76 14.56
N LEU A 919 -10.32 14.09 14.13
CA LEU A 919 -9.06 13.66 14.77
C LEU A 919 -8.05 14.83 14.82
N PRO A 920 -7.01 14.76 15.67
CA PRO A 920 -6.00 15.81 15.75
C PRO A 920 -5.05 15.86 14.55
N TRP A 921 -4.54 17.06 14.22
CA TRP A 921 -3.43 17.27 13.28
C TRP A 921 -2.19 16.43 13.63
N ARG A 922 -1.86 16.32 14.93
CA ARG A 922 -0.76 15.51 15.45
C ARG A 922 -1.24 14.12 15.91
N LEU A 923 -2.00 13.41 15.05
CA LEU A 923 -2.62 12.11 15.35
C LEU A 923 -1.66 11.11 16.02
N MET A 924 -0.48 10.88 15.46
CA MET A 924 0.46 9.90 16.02
C MET A 924 0.96 10.28 17.42
N ALA A 925 1.16 11.58 17.69
CA ALA A 925 1.55 12.04 19.02
C ALA A 925 0.39 11.87 20.02
N PHE A 926 -0.85 12.10 19.58
CA PHE A 926 -2.04 11.86 20.39
C PHE A 926 -2.24 10.36 20.72
N LEU A 927 -2.11 9.47 19.73
CA LEU A 927 -2.22 8.03 19.95
C LEU A 927 -1.08 7.51 20.84
N GLU A 928 0.11 8.09 20.70
CA GLU A 928 1.24 7.81 21.58
C GLU A 928 0.99 8.26 23.02
N ASP A 929 0.40 9.43 23.19
CA ASP A 929 0.06 9.97 24.51
C ASP A 929 -1.05 9.15 25.17
N ALA A 930 -2.10 8.80 24.42
CA ALA A 930 -3.16 7.90 24.86
C ALA A 930 -2.64 6.49 25.16
N HIS A 931 -1.62 6.04 24.42
CA HIS A 931 -0.88 4.83 24.76
C HIS A 931 -0.21 5.01 26.11
N ARG A 932 0.75 5.94 26.27
CA ARG A 932 1.50 6.21 27.52
C ARG A 932 0.62 6.35 28.76
N ARG A 933 -0.58 6.93 28.60
CA ARG A 933 -1.58 7.13 29.66
C ARG A 933 -2.44 5.88 29.96
N GLY A 934 -2.19 4.77 29.27
CA GLY A 934 -2.81 3.48 29.53
C GLY A 934 -4.18 3.25 28.88
N VAL A 935 -4.65 4.17 28.03
CA VAL A 935 -5.94 4.05 27.31
C VAL A 935 -5.81 3.08 26.12
N LEU A 936 -4.72 3.21 25.37
CA LEU A 936 -4.40 2.35 24.24
C LEU A 936 -3.24 1.41 24.58
N ARG A 937 -3.32 0.17 24.10
CA ARG A 937 -2.19 -0.78 24.05
C ARG A 937 -1.62 -0.85 22.64
N ARG A 938 -0.38 -1.30 22.50
CA ARG A 938 0.23 -1.59 21.20
C ARG A 938 0.24 -3.09 20.94
N SER A 939 0.05 -3.46 19.68
CA SER A 939 0.17 -4.83 19.19
C SER A 939 0.89 -4.75 17.85
N GLY A 940 2.21 -4.96 17.87
CA GLY A 940 3.10 -4.63 16.73
C GLY A 940 3.00 -3.14 16.35
N ALA A 941 2.75 -2.86 15.07
CA ALA A 941 2.54 -1.50 14.55
C ALA A 941 1.08 -1.01 14.60
N CYS A 942 0.20 -1.69 15.36
CA CYS A 942 -1.18 -1.30 15.58
C CYS A 942 -1.41 -0.78 17.02
N PHE A 943 -2.39 0.11 17.18
CA PHE A 943 -2.96 0.48 18.46
C PHE A 943 -4.27 -0.27 18.70
N GLU A 944 -4.55 -0.64 19.94
CA GLU A 944 -5.82 -1.25 20.35
C GLU A 944 -6.29 -0.58 21.64
N PHE A 945 -7.59 -0.54 21.90
CA PHE A 945 -8.05 -0.14 23.24
C PHE A 945 -7.58 -1.17 24.26
N ARG A 946 -7.01 -0.71 25.38
CA ARG A 946 -6.52 -1.62 26.43
C ARG A 946 -7.65 -2.49 26.98
N HIS A 947 -8.84 -1.93 27.06
CA HIS A 947 -10.03 -2.58 27.59
C HIS A 947 -11.17 -2.52 26.56
N LEU A 948 -11.63 -3.68 26.11
CA LEU A 948 -12.78 -3.77 25.20
C LEU A 948 -14.05 -3.16 25.82
N ARG A 949 -14.21 -3.25 27.14
CA ARG A 949 -15.29 -2.57 27.88
C ARG A 949 -15.21 -1.05 27.76
N LEU A 950 -14.01 -0.47 27.84
CA LEU A 950 -13.81 0.97 27.64
C LEU A 950 -14.13 1.38 26.21
N GLN A 951 -13.69 0.61 25.21
CA GLN A 951 -14.05 0.85 23.81
C GLN A 951 -15.57 0.81 23.61
N SER A 952 -16.25 -0.19 24.18
CA SER A 952 -17.70 -0.36 24.07
C SER A 952 -18.46 0.77 24.77
N HIS A 953 -17.99 1.20 25.94
CA HIS A 953 -18.55 2.34 26.67
C HIS A 953 -18.42 3.63 25.86
N LEU A 954 -17.22 3.97 25.39
CA LEU A 954 -16.97 5.16 24.55
C LEU A 954 -17.78 5.13 23.24
N ALA A 955 -17.99 3.95 22.66
CA ALA A 955 -18.75 3.83 21.43
C ALA A 955 -20.29 3.93 21.63
N GLY A 956 -20.77 3.91 22.88
CA GLY A 956 -22.18 4.11 23.23
C GLY A 956 -22.95 2.84 23.61
N GLY A 957 -22.27 1.71 23.84
CA GLY A 957 -22.87 0.40 24.10
C GLY A 957 -23.44 0.17 25.51
N GLY A 958 -23.58 1.21 26.35
CA GLY A 958 -24.08 1.09 27.73
C GLY A 958 -25.60 1.06 27.89
N ALA A 959 -26.37 1.48 26.88
CA ALA A 959 -27.84 1.50 26.94
C ALA A 959 -28.45 0.39 26.08
N GLY A 960 -28.43 -0.86 26.56
CA GLY A 960 -28.96 -1.97 25.77
C GLY A 960 -28.91 -3.38 26.37
N VAL A 961 -28.92 -3.53 27.70
CA VAL A 961 -29.32 -4.79 28.34
C VAL A 961 -30.36 -4.45 29.41
N ARG A 962 -31.51 -3.91 28.98
CA ARG A 962 -32.76 -4.05 29.72
C ARG A 962 -33.51 -5.20 29.07
N GLY A 963 -33.97 -6.14 29.90
CA GLY A 963 -34.65 -7.34 29.43
C GLY A 963 -35.82 -7.00 28.51
N GLN A 964 -35.77 -7.52 27.29
CA GLN A 964 -36.99 -7.90 26.58
C GLN A 964 -37.33 -9.32 27.01
N GLY A 965 -37.90 -9.43 28.20
CA GLY A 965 -38.90 -10.44 28.50
C GLY A 965 -40.26 -9.78 28.27
N GLY A 966 -40.89 -10.07 27.14
CA GLY A 966 -42.23 -9.62 26.76
C GLY A 966 -42.62 -10.34 25.46
N PRO A 967 -43.84 -10.88 25.34
CA PRO A 967 -44.16 -11.98 24.44
C PRO A 967 -44.10 -11.56 22.97
N VAL A 968 -43.46 -12.40 22.14
CA VAL A 968 -43.52 -12.28 20.69
C VAL A 968 -44.82 -12.92 20.23
N ASP A 969 -45.86 -12.10 20.10
CA ASP A 969 -47.02 -12.43 19.28
C ASP A 969 -46.76 -12.01 17.83
N GLY A 970 -46.83 -13.00 16.94
CA GLY A 970 -47.51 -12.87 15.65
C GLY A 970 -46.78 -12.20 14.47
N ALA A 971 -46.67 -12.98 13.39
CA ALA A 971 -46.61 -12.57 11.99
C ALA A 971 -45.24 -12.19 11.39
N TRP A 972 -44.48 -13.22 11.01
CA TRP A 972 -43.82 -13.25 9.70
C TRP A 972 -44.27 -14.54 8.99
N GLU A 973 -45.21 -14.37 8.06
CA GLU A 973 -45.64 -15.42 7.12
C GLU A 973 -44.46 -15.91 6.28
N GLN A 974 -44.40 -17.23 6.18
CA GLN A 974 -43.43 -17.99 5.42
C GLN A 974 -43.73 -17.85 3.92
N ALA A 975 -42.76 -17.36 3.15
CA ALA A 975 -42.72 -17.60 1.71
C ALA A 975 -41.87 -18.86 1.45
N PRO A 976 -42.40 -19.90 0.76
CA PRO A 976 -41.67 -21.14 0.53
C PRO A 976 -40.64 -20.97 -0.61
N PRO A 977 -39.53 -21.73 -0.60
CA PRO A 977 -38.53 -21.69 -1.67
C PRO A 977 -39.06 -22.37 -2.93
N GLN A 978 -39.03 -21.65 -4.07
CA GLN A 978 -39.31 -22.21 -5.39
C GLN A 978 -38.23 -23.24 -5.78
N GLY A 979 -38.71 -24.34 -6.37
CA GLY A 979 -37.99 -25.59 -6.56
C GLY A 979 -36.96 -25.62 -7.68
N VAL A 980 -36.03 -26.56 -7.53
CA VAL A 980 -35.14 -27.08 -8.57
C VAL A 980 -35.87 -28.24 -9.28
N PRO A 981 -35.97 -28.27 -10.62
CA PRO A 981 -36.63 -29.37 -11.31
C PRO A 981 -35.74 -30.62 -11.31
N GLY A 982 -36.31 -31.74 -10.86
CA GLY A 982 -35.71 -33.06 -10.92
C GLY A 982 -35.50 -33.54 -12.36
N ARG A 983 -34.37 -34.21 -12.60
CA ARG A 983 -34.24 -35.21 -13.68
C ARG A 983 -34.25 -36.59 -13.05
N GLY A 984 -35.18 -37.40 -13.56
CA GLY A 984 -35.54 -38.70 -13.04
C GLY A 984 -34.53 -39.81 -13.29
N SER A 985 -34.84 -40.87 -12.55
CA SER A 985 -34.44 -42.26 -12.63
C SER A 985 -34.27 -42.86 -14.03
N GLY A 986 -33.30 -43.76 -14.16
CA GLY A 986 -33.21 -44.73 -15.24
C GLY A 986 -32.11 -45.77 -14.98
N GLN A 987 -32.47 -46.80 -14.21
CA GLN A 987 -31.82 -48.10 -13.99
C GLN A 987 -30.47 -48.17 -13.26
#